data_AF-A0A940Z8R2-F1
#
_entry.id   AF-A0A940Z8R2-F1
#
_cell.length_a   1.000
_cell.length_b   1.000
_cell.length_c   1.000
_cell.angle_alpha   90.00
_cell.angle_beta   90.00
_cell.angle_gamma   90.00
#
_symmetry.space_group_name_H-M   'P 1'
#
loop_
_entity.id
_entity.type
_entity.pdbx_description
1 polymer ?
#
loop_
_entity_poly.entity_id
_entity_poly.type
_entity_poly.pdbx_seq_one_letter_code
_entity_poly.pdbx_strand_id
1 'polypeptide(L)'
;IFSPDIFSPDIFSPDAYYPDIFSPESFSSAQARSLVAVSAFDGTLSEGIRVNTWDNSGDYYIRVRGRNGSFNLNMPFLINVTLSTGACENVIPVTTAHNLDVEDADYETIILTDMKRMGIEPGSETEIELLARLNALKMRQEVKGVVVDVGADQRVVDANELADANPQCPYAKNLVAEAIKEVVDRYRSVNPLKYVVIIGDDGVIPFFRYPDNAGLANERNFAPPVSDDTASQASLRLGYLLTQDRYGSRTPISVKANTLWIPELAVGRLVETPAEVMNMLDAYLATGDGTVSTPTTALVSGYDFLSDSAFAIKTELEAGLNMPVDTLIFDPDKNPPEVPWTASELREILSNSRHDLIALAGHFSQATTLAADYQTRLSTEDLLDPSIDLLNSIVFSPGCHSGYNVVNADAVTGVTLQPDWAQAFARKGATLIAGTGYQYADTDFIEYGERLYLEFSKQLRAGIGAVSVGEALVNAKQAYLAGTPQMRGIHEKSLQIVTLFGLPMLKVDLPAGRGDQPVESSVISGTMQFLSAPGSVLGLEYADQSLPFNLAIHMVDLKDPITNSVIDTATYLSGSDGQTTRPGEPTSPLEIVNVSPPVEKPGLVLRGVGFRGGQYTELANILPLSGAPTTEVRGLHTPFTSRVFYPIKPWEVNYFDALTDPLSGTTQLYITPAQIQTPDPASYKSTLRAFNQMDFRLYYSKNISDTIALSGAPTIVQVNDLVGDLATSFDVRVVGNPAAGIQEVWVTYTDSSADNKQWQSISLAQDAEDSTHWIGSLDVGSTSAKNIRYIVQAVNGVGLVSMDTNLGSYYTPGERAGQTTATTLTFNEHLPNGAYGTESDFSAILATETGPLVNMPVIFKLGPHYRRGITDAGGRVTVMLPLLVYPGDYPVRAYFPGGGIYQSTSAETRFSVTQQVTQIELTSSSASVYPGQDSQIVATLTDITGHPLDERTLVFIVHGLTGEYRTAVITDYAGRAPLGAVPLPKGSYQVDVYFNGVIPSPEGGWVTLEEERYASSLESGSLTHEDSAPVANLGPDAYTVAEDSMLQVDAPGVLGNDTDADGDPLTAVLASRPAHGSLELNLDGSFTYTPDSNFFGTDSFTYQASDGELLSIPATVTVTVSDVAEPPVCVNAQPSTYFIWPPNNSDKFIPVSILFVTDPDSTFSVAITSIYQDEPVGTGTQSPDGDGVGTSTALLRAERDQNRNGRVYRIFFTATDDPTGLTCSGMVRTAVYDNQGGVAEVIIDAIDDYDIAHYDSTIQAE
;
A
#
# COMPACT_ATOMS: atom_id res chain seq x y z
N ILE A 1 -16.58 -2.95 19.04
CA ILE A 1 -17.51 -2.13 19.87
C ILE A 1 -17.46 -0.72 19.31
N PHE A 2 -18.42 -0.36 18.46
CA PHE A 2 -18.49 0.95 17.79
C PHE A 2 -19.29 1.90 18.67
N SER A 3 -18.66 2.96 19.16
CA SER A 3 -19.32 3.88 20.07
C SER A 3 -19.05 5.34 19.68
N PRO A 4 -20.07 6.10 19.27
CA PRO A 4 -19.91 7.45 18.76
C PRO A 4 -19.70 8.53 19.81
N ASP A 5 -19.70 8.22 21.11
CA ASP A 5 -19.12 9.18 22.06
C ASP A 5 -17.58 9.28 21.91
N ILE A 6 -16.93 8.28 21.30
CA ILE A 6 -15.51 8.33 20.89
C ILE A 6 -15.36 8.99 19.50
N PHE A 7 -16.43 9.02 18.68
CA PHE A 7 -16.41 9.52 17.30
C PHE A 7 -17.06 10.90 17.11
N SER A 8 -17.63 11.49 18.16
CA SER A 8 -17.92 12.92 18.23
C SER A 8 -17.09 13.62 19.32
N PRO A 9 -15.74 13.53 19.33
CA PRO A 9 -14.92 14.34 20.23
C PRO A 9 -15.32 15.81 20.15
N ASP A 10 -15.01 16.60 21.18
CA ASP A 10 -15.25 18.05 21.17
C ASP A 10 -14.67 18.74 19.91
N ILE A 11 -13.71 18.08 19.23
CA ILE A 11 -13.19 18.50 17.93
C ILE A 11 -14.22 18.41 16.80
N PHE A 12 -15.32 17.68 16.90
CA PHE A 12 -16.40 17.62 15.90
C PHE A 12 -17.68 18.32 16.38
N SER A 13 -17.70 18.79 17.64
CA SER A 13 -18.85 19.49 18.21
C SER A 13 -19.18 20.77 17.43
N PRO A 14 -20.43 20.96 16.96
CA PRO A 14 -20.86 22.16 16.24
C PRO A 14 -20.58 23.45 17.00
N ASP A 15 -20.63 23.41 18.34
CA ASP A 15 -20.39 24.55 19.22
C ASP A 15 -18.92 25.00 19.26
N ALA A 16 -17.99 24.10 18.94
CA ALA A 16 -16.57 24.40 18.78
C ALA A 16 -16.26 25.11 17.44
N TYR A 17 -17.24 25.18 16.53
CA TYR A 17 -17.08 25.66 15.15
C TYR A 17 -17.79 26.98 14.82
N TYR A 18 -18.51 27.59 15.76
CA TYR A 18 -19.01 28.96 15.58
C TYR A 18 -17.94 29.95 16.06
N PRO A 19 -17.33 30.79 15.18
CA PRO A 19 -17.89 31.34 13.94
C PRO A 19 -17.03 31.07 12.69
N ASP A 20 -17.68 30.78 11.56
CA ASP A 20 -17.27 31.07 10.17
C ASP A 20 -15.76 31.04 9.92
N ILE A 21 -15.23 29.85 9.60
CA ILE A 21 -13.81 29.61 9.36
C ILE A 21 -13.63 29.46 7.84
N PHE A 22 -12.47 29.88 7.30
CA PHE A 22 -12.08 29.97 5.88
C PHE A 22 -12.41 31.28 5.19
N SER A 23 -11.67 32.32 5.58
CA SER A 23 -11.55 33.52 4.77
C SER A 23 -10.29 34.30 5.19
N PRO A 24 -9.33 34.59 4.29
CA PRO A 24 -8.15 35.40 4.59
C PRO A 24 -8.48 36.81 5.06
N GLU A 25 -7.50 37.54 5.58
CA GLU A 25 -7.68 38.89 6.14
C GLU A 25 -8.43 39.85 5.19
N SER A 26 -8.18 39.73 3.88
CA SER A 26 -8.82 40.51 2.82
C SER A 26 -10.31 40.20 2.63
N PHE A 27 -10.76 39.00 2.99
CA PHE A 27 -12.12 38.50 2.77
C PHE A 27 -12.94 38.52 4.07
N SER A 28 -12.29 38.35 5.24
CA SER A 28 -12.91 38.38 6.58
C SER A 28 -11.86 38.38 7.72
N SER A 29 -11.21 39.51 7.89
CA SER A 29 -10.29 39.85 9.00
C SER A 29 -10.73 39.52 10.43
N ALA A 30 -12.03 39.55 10.71
CA ALA A 30 -12.58 39.25 12.03
C ALA A 30 -12.54 37.75 12.36
N GLN A 31 -12.67 36.93 11.32
CA GLN A 31 -12.76 35.48 11.37
C GLN A 31 -11.39 34.82 11.19
N ALA A 32 -10.42 35.51 10.57
CA ALA A 32 -9.05 35.05 10.34
C ALA A 32 -8.13 35.02 11.58
N ARG A 33 -8.61 35.47 12.75
CA ARG A 33 -7.84 35.43 14.00
C ARG A 33 -7.70 33.98 14.47
N SER A 34 -6.49 33.57 14.87
CA SER A 34 -6.16 32.22 15.37
C SER A 34 -6.92 31.92 16.67
N LEU A 35 -8.21 31.59 16.55
CA LEU A 35 -9.03 31.05 17.63
C LEU A 35 -8.46 29.68 17.97
N VAL A 36 -7.60 29.66 18.98
CA VAL A 36 -6.92 28.44 19.42
C VAL A 36 -7.81 27.58 20.31
N ALA A 37 -8.85 28.19 20.87
CA ALA A 37 -9.70 27.55 21.85
C ALA A 37 -11.04 28.27 22.03
N VAL A 38 -12.09 27.49 22.29
CA VAL A 38 -13.37 27.97 22.79
C VAL A 38 -13.62 27.25 24.11
N SER A 39 -14.03 27.99 25.14
CA SER A 39 -14.60 27.40 26.35
C SER A 39 -15.90 26.71 25.96
N ALA A 40 -15.86 25.38 25.87
CA ALA A 40 -16.93 24.59 25.27
C ALA A 40 -18.12 24.41 26.20
N PHE A 41 -17.92 24.61 27.51
CA PHE A 41 -18.90 24.22 28.53
C PHE A 41 -19.41 25.43 29.29
N ASP A 42 -20.67 25.80 29.00
CA ASP A 42 -21.36 26.85 29.73
C ASP A 42 -21.37 26.53 31.24
N GLY A 43 -20.78 27.44 32.00
CA GLY A 43 -20.88 27.47 33.46
C GLY A 43 -20.05 26.47 34.24
N THR A 44 -18.93 26.00 33.70
CA THR A 44 -17.86 25.39 34.50
C THR A 44 -17.16 26.47 35.38
N LEU A 45 -16.68 26.09 36.57
CA LEU A 45 -15.93 27.00 37.45
C LEU A 45 -14.49 27.25 36.94
N SER A 46 -13.94 26.32 36.18
CA SER A 46 -12.63 26.39 35.55
C SER A 46 -12.55 25.40 34.39
N GLU A 47 -11.97 25.82 33.27
CA GLU A 47 -11.69 24.98 32.10
C GLU A 47 -10.20 25.05 31.77
N GLY A 48 -9.58 23.88 31.62
CA GLY A 48 -8.18 23.78 31.18
C GLY A 48 -8.16 23.39 29.71
N ILE A 49 -7.53 24.22 28.88
CA ILE A 49 -7.37 24.00 27.44
C ILE A 49 -5.89 23.87 27.14
N ARG A 50 -5.51 22.79 26.44
CA ARG A 50 -4.15 22.59 25.94
C ARG A 50 -4.18 22.73 24.43
N VAL A 51 -3.32 23.58 23.90
CA VAL A 51 -3.17 23.81 22.47
C VAL A 51 -1.68 23.69 22.16
N ASN A 52 -1.36 22.85 21.19
CA ASN A 52 -0.01 22.80 20.62
C ASN A 52 0.04 23.78 19.45
N THR A 53 0.87 24.82 19.55
CA THR A 53 1.04 25.84 18.49
C THR A 53 2.52 25.91 18.13
N TRP A 54 2.86 25.77 16.85
CA TRP A 54 4.25 25.88 16.37
C TRP A 54 4.36 26.55 14.99
N ASP A 55 3.30 26.53 14.17
CA ASP A 55 3.29 27.05 12.78
C ASP A 55 2.45 28.32 12.59
N ASN A 56 2.00 28.94 13.68
CA ASN A 56 1.15 30.11 13.62
C ASN A 56 1.79 31.21 14.46
N SER A 57 1.88 32.43 13.94
CA SER A 57 2.50 33.57 14.62
C SER A 57 1.49 34.70 14.76
N GLY A 58 1.53 35.42 15.88
CA GLY A 58 0.61 36.53 16.15
C GLY A 58 -0.25 36.31 17.40
N ASP A 59 -1.34 37.09 17.49
CA ASP A 59 -2.25 37.03 18.63
C ASP A 59 -3.13 35.77 18.55
N TYR A 60 -3.11 34.96 19.60
CA TYR A 60 -4.04 33.84 19.77
C TYR A 60 -5.27 34.28 20.56
N TYR A 61 -6.42 33.79 20.14
CA TYR A 61 -7.70 34.15 20.75
C TYR A 61 -8.30 32.93 21.45
N ILE A 62 -8.78 33.13 22.68
CA ILE A 62 -9.58 32.15 23.42
C ILE A 62 -10.97 32.75 23.59
N ARG A 63 -11.99 32.10 23.03
CA ARG A 63 -13.38 32.52 23.23
C ARG A 63 -13.91 31.89 24.52
N VAL A 64 -14.22 32.70 25.53
CA VAL A 64 -14.83 32.20 26.78
C VAL A 64 -16.33 32.44 26.76
N ARG A 65 -17.14 31.38 26.85
CA ARG A 65 -18.60 31.49 27.02
C ARG A 65 -18.91 31.70 28.50
N GLY A 66 -19.70 32.72 28.82
CA GLY A 66 -20.09 33.02 30.19
C GLY A 66 -21.15 32.04 30.71
N ARG A 67 -21.17 31.79 32.03
CA ARG A 67 -22.06 30.85 32.75
C ARG A 67 -23.56 30.94 32.42
N ASN A 68 -24.02 32.00 31.74
CA ASN A 68 -25.43 32.26 31.34
C ASN A 68 -25.56 32.93 29.96
N GLY A 69 -24.63 32.74 29.02
CA GLY A 69 -24.69 33.30 27.65
C GLY A 69 -24.46 34.81 27.51
N SER A 70 -24.81 35.62 28.51
CA SER A 70 -24.48 37.04 28.58
C SER A 70 -23.25 37.25 29.47
N PHE A 71 -22.20 37.87 28.93
CA PHE A 71 -21.07 38.36 29.71
C PHE A 71 -21.57 39.37 30.76
N ASN A 72 -21.33 39.10 32.05
CA ASN A 72 -21.63 40.05 33.13
C ASN A 72 -20.33 40.75 33.53
N LEU A 73 -20.22 42.06 33.23
CA LEU A 73 -19.06 42.90 33.54
C LEU A 73 -18.66 42.89 35.03
N ASN A 74 -19.57 42.51 35.94
CA ASN A 74 -19.32 42.44 37.38
C ASN A 74 -18.86 41.05 37.87
N MET A 75 -18.79 40.05 36.98
CA MET A 75 -18.31 38.69 37.29
C MET A 75 -17.26 38.27 36.24
N PRO A 76 -16.01 38.74 36.36
CA PRO A 76 -14.97 38.42 35.39
C PRO A 76 -14.57 36.94 35.47
N PHE A 77 -14.23 36.36 34.33
CA PHE A 77 -13.55 35.07 34.27
C PHE A 77 -12.04 35.25 34.51
N LEU A 78 -11.36 34.21 35.00
CA LEU A 78 -9.90 34.18 35.16
C LEU A 78 -9.31 33.24 34.11
N ILE A 79 -8.38 33.73 33.28
CA ILE A 79 -7.59 32.89 32.37
C ILE A 79 -6.19 32.75 32.96
N ASN A 80 -5.76 31.52 33.21
CA ASN A 80 -4.37 31.18 33.49
C ASN A 80 -3.77 30.49 32.27
N VAL A 81 -2.76 31.10 31.66
CA VAL A 81 -2.02 30.51 30.54
C VAL A 81 -0.70 29.97 31.08
N THR A 82 -0.47 28.67 30.89
CA THR A 82 0.80 28.01 31.25
C THR A 82 1.42 27.44 29.99
N LEU A 83 2.67 27.83 29.71
CA LEU A 83 3.48 27.20 28.67
C LEU A 83 4.09 25.91 29.25
N SER A 84 3.84 24.78 28.60
CA SER A 84 4.51 23.52 28.90
C SER A 84 5.53 23.24 27.80
N THR A 85 6.81 23.31 28.11
CA THR A 85 7.88 22.97 27.17
C THR A 85 8.00 21.45 27.06
N GLY A 86 7.84 20.91 25.84
CA GLY A 86 7.98 19.48 25.55
C GLY A 86 9.41 19.12 25.14
N ALA A 87 9.56 18.09 24.30
CA ALA A 87 10.85 17.65 23.73
C ALA A 87 11.64 18.73 22.97
N CYS A 88 11.01 19.90 22.72
CA CYS A 88 11.56 21.02 21.97
C CYS A 88 12.03 22.20 22.83
N GLU A 89 12.16 22.05 24.16
CA GLU A 89 12.49 23.16 25.08
C GLU A 89 13.73 23.99 24.67
N ASN A 90 14.74 23.35 24.07
CA ASN A 90 16.01 23.99 23.70
C ASN A 90 16.10 24.38 22.20
N VAL A 91 15.00 24.26 21.44
CA VAL A 91 14.99 24.49 20.00
C VAL A 91 14.49 25.91 19.71
N ILE A 92 15.35 26.75 19.14
CA ILE A 92 15.08 28.16 18.84
C ILE A 92 15.29 28.39 17.33
N PRO A 93 14.44 29.18 16.65
CA PRO A 93 14.63 29.50 15.23
C PRO A 93 16.01 30.04 14.89
N VAL A 94 16.61 29.53 13.81
CA VAL A 94 17.91 29.99 13.29
C VAL A 94 17.74 31.36 12.63
N THR A 95 18.60 32.31 13.01
CA THR A 95 18.58 33.70 12.54
C THR A 95 19.70 34.06 11.57
N THR A 96 20.60 33.12 11.29
CA THR A 96 21.67 33.29 10.30
C THR A 96 21.08 33.61 8.94
N ALA A 97 21.67 34.56 8.23
CA ALA A 97 21.20 34.96 6.91
C ALA A 97 21.56 33.90 5.85
N HIS A 98 20.71 33.74 4.85
CA HIS A 98 21.04 32.99 3.64
C HIS A 98 22.24 33.59 2.91
N ASN A 99 23.12 32.74 2.40
CA ASN A 99 24.32 33.12 1.66
C ASN A 99 24.35 32.54 0.24
N LEU A 100 23.36 31.72 -0.15
CA LEU A 100 23.19 31.33 -1.55
C LEU A 100 22.65 32.50 -2.38
N ASP A 101 23.31 32.76 -3.51
CA ASP A 101 22.81 33.70 -4.51
C ASP A 101 21.64 33.10 -5.32
N VAL A 102 20.77 33.97 -5.82
CA VAL A 102 19.61 33.58 -6.63
C VAL A 102 19.78 34.13 -8.03
N GLU A 103 19.62 33.25 -9.01
CA GLU A 103 19.70 33.57 -10.43
C GLU A 103 18.31 33.89 -10.99
N ASP A 104 18.20 34.98 -11.75
CA ASP A 104 17.02 35.35 -12.54
C ASP A 104 17.30 34.97 -14.01
N ALA A 105 16.78 33.82 -14.43
CA ALA A 105 17.07 33.25 -15.76
C ALA A 105 15.86 32.55 -16.39
N ASP A 106 14.64 32.99 -16.04
CA ASP A 106 13.38 32.42 -16.56
C ASP A 106 13.23 30.92 -16.27
N TYR A 107 13.68 30.48 -15.10
CA TYR A 107 13.55 29.08 -14.68
C TYR A 107 12.09 28.71 -14.43
N GLU A 108 11.69 27.51 -14.86
CA GLU A 108 10.38 26.90 -14.55
C GLU A 108 10.51 25.78 -13.49
N THR A 109 11.72 25.25 -13.26
CA THR A 109 11.97 24.22 -12.26
C THR A 109 13.13 24.59 -11.34
N ILE A 110 12.98 24.39 -10.04
CA ILE A 110 14.09 24.35 -9.09
C ILE A 110 14.31 22.90 -8.63
N ILE A 111 15.56 22.44 -8.69
CA ILE A 111 15.98 21.08 -8.30
C ILE A 111 16.88 21.22 -7.06
N LEU A 112 16.41 20.76 -5.91
CA LEU A 112 17.07 20.89 -4.62
C LEU A 112 17.87 19.61 -4.30
N THR A 113 19.12 19.77 -3.89
CA THR A 113 20.01 18.69 -3.45
C THR A 113 20.71 19.06 -2.15
N ASP A 114 21.12 18.07 -1.36
CA ASP A 114 22.18 18.22 -0.35
C ASP A 114 23.14 17.04 -0.51
N MET A 115 24.16 17.21 -1.35
CA MET A 115 25.05 16.11 -1.77
C MET A 115 25.78 15.49 -0.58
N LYS A 116 26.14 16.33 0.40
CA LYS A 116 26.82 15.90 1.63
C LYS A 116 25.91 14.98 2.45
N ARG A 117 24.64 15.36 2.65
CA ARG A 117 23.68 14.53 3.40
C ARG A 117 23.26 13.27 2.66
N MET A 118 23.30 13.26 1.33
CA MET A 118 23.13 12.04 0.53
C MET A 118 24.32 11.07 0.63
N GLY A 119 25.37 11.41 1.39
CA GLY A 119 26.57 10.57 1.51
C GLY A 119 27.43 10.55 0.25
N ILE A 120 27.31 11.55 -0.64
CA ILE A 120 28.07 11.65 -1.87
C ILE A 120 29.37 12.43 -1.61
N GLU A 121 30.51 11.75 -1.76
CA GLU A 121 31.81 12.38 -1.60
C GLU A 121 32.14 13.31 -2.79
N PRO A 122 32.65 14.54 -2.53
CA PRO A 122 33.06 15.45 -3.60
C PRO A 122 34.15 14.85 -4.51
N GLY A 123 33.95 14.94 -5.82
CA GLY A 123 34.80 14.38 -6.87
C GLY A 123 34.63 12.89 -7.11
N SER A 124 33.69 12.22 -6.42
CA SER A 124 33.39 10.80 -6.63
C SER A 124 32.75 10.54 -7.99
N GLU A 125 32.87 9.29 -8.48
CA GLU A 125 32.20 8.86 -9.71
C GLU A 125 30.67 9.04 -9.61
N THR A 126 30.09 8.72 -8.46
CA THR A 126 28.66 8.94 -8.17
C THR A 126 28.26 10.40 -8.28
N GLU A 127 29.05 11.34 -7.76
CA GLU A 127 28.78 12.78 -7.91
C GLU A 127 28.80 13.19 -9.39
N ILE A 128 29.82 12.76 -10.13
CA ILE A 128 30.00 13.07 -11.55
C ILE A 128 28.80 12.56 -12.37
N GLU A 129 28.39 11.31 -12.13
CA GLU A 129 27.28 10.68 -12.84
C GLU A 129 25.92 11.31 -12.53
N LEU A 130 25.67 11.63 -11.25
CA LEU A 130 24.43 12.31 -10.85
C LEU A 130 24.38 13.72 -11.43
N LEU A 131 25.46 14.50 -11.31
CA LEU A 131 25.53 15.85 -11.87
C LEU A 131 25.37 15.84 -13.40
N ALA A 132 25.88 14.83 -14.11
CA ALA A 132 25.68 14.71 -15.55
C ALA A 132 24.18 14.59 -15.91
N ARG A 133 23.43 13.76 -15.18
CA ARG A 133 21.99 13.56 -15.38
C ARG A 133 21.17 14.79 -14.98
N LEU A 134 21.51 15.42 -13.86
CA LEU A 134 20.86 16.67 -13.44
C LEU A 134 21.12 17.82 -14.44
N ASN A 135 22.33 17.91 -15.00
CA ASN A 135 22.63 18.86 -16.06
C ASN A 135 21.88 18.55 -17.36
N ALA A 136 21.67 17.27 -17.70
CA ALA A 136 20.84 16.90 -18.84
C ALA A 136 19.36 17.27 -18.61
N LEU A 137 18.82 16.97 -17.42
CA LEU A 137 17.44 17.28 -17.05
C LEU A 137 17.16 18.78 -17.09
N LYS A 138 18.00 19.58 -16.43
CA LYS A 138 17.77 21.03 -16.29
C LYS A 138 17.79 21.77 -17.64
N MET A 139 18.50 21.22 -18.64
CA MET A 139 18.61 21.79 -19.99
C MET A 139 17.43 21.46 -20.90
N ARG A 140 16.51 20.58 -20.49
CA ARG A 140 15.32 20.27 -21.29
C ARG A 140 14.38 21.48 -21.34
N GLN A 141 13.77 21.72 -22.50
CA GLN A 141 13.00 22.94 -22.78
C GLN A 141 11.70 23.05 -21.96
N GLU A 142 11.14 21.92 -21.60
CA GLU A 142 9.95 21.73 -20.78
C GLU A 142 10.27 21.68 -19.29
N VAL A 143 11.55 21.56 -18.91
CA VAL A 143 12.00 21.60 -17.52
C VAL A 143 12.49 23.01 -17.16
N LYS A 144 13.35 23.61 -18.01
CA LYS A 144 14.05 24.89 -17.74
C LYS A 144 14.49 25.00 -16.28
N GLY A 145 15.38 24.11 -15.88
CA GLY A 145 15.72 23.88 -14.49
C GLY A 145 16.96 24.63 -14.00
N VAL A 146 17.03 24.81 -12.69
CA VAL A 146 18.25 25.14 -11.95
C VAL A 146 18.50 24.09 -10.86
N VAL A 147 19.76 23.68 -10.69
CA VAL A 147 20.17 22.74 -9.62
C VAL A 147 20.78 23.57 -8.49
N VAL A 148 20.22 23.43 -7.29
CA VAL A 148 20.60 24.21 -6.11
C VAL A 148 20.99 23.25 -4.99
N ASP A 149 22.27 23.27 -4.63
CA ASP A 149 22.76 22.55 -3.45
C ASP A 149 22.48 23.36 -2.19
N VAL A 150 21.44 22.99 -1.45
CA VAL A 150 21.00 23.70 -0.24
C VAL A 150 21.96 23.47 0.93
N GLY A 151 22.81 22.44 0.86
CA GLY A 151 23.87 22.19 1.85
C GLY A 151 24.96 23.27 1.83
N ALA A 152 25.03 24.10 0.79
CA ALA A 152 25.91 25.26 0.72
C ALA A 152 25.32 26.53 1.36
N ASP A 153 24.03 26.53 1.74
CA ASP A 153 23.41 27.65 2.44
C ASP A 153 23.68 27.59 3.96
N GLN A 154 24.27 28.65 4.51
CA GLN A 154 24.68 28.68 5.92
C GLN A 154 23.48 28.57 6.88
N ARG A 155 22.32 29.11 6.53
CA ARG A 155 21.14 28.99 7.41
C ARG A 155 20.60 27.57 7.40
N VAL A 156 20.61 26.90 6.26
CA VAL A 156 20.25 25.48 6.14
C VAL A 156 21.22 24.62 6.94
N VAL A 157 22.53 24.86 6.84
CA VAL A 157 23.57 24.18 7.64
C VAL A 157 23.32 24.35 9.14
N ASP A 158 23.13 25.58 9.62
CA ASP A 158 22.92 25.87 11.04
C ASP A 158 21.60 25.23 11.57
N ALA A 159 20.54 25.24 10.76
CA ALA A 159 19.26 24.60 11.11
C ALA A 159 19.41 23.07 11.20
N ASN A 160 20.18 22.50 10.29
CA ASN A 160 20.50 21.08 10.26
C ASN A 160 21.29 20.65 11.50
N GLU A 161 22.32 21.41 11.89
CA GLU A 161 23.07 21.17 13.12
C GLU A 161 22.17 21.21 14.37
N LEU A 162 21.21 22.14 14.42
CA LEU A 162 20.23 22.22 15.50
C LEU A 162 19.29 21.01 15.52
N ALA A 163 18.83 20.55 14.36
CA ALA A 163 17.94 19.39 14.24
C ALA A 163 18.64 18.09 14.63
N ASP A 164 19.87 17.88 14.16
CA ASP A 164 20.67 16.68 14.49
C ASP A 164 21.00 16.61 15.99
N ALA A 165 21.16 17.75 16.65
CA ALA A 165 21.35 17.82 18.10
C ALA A 165 20.06 17.57 18.91
N ASN A 166 18.89 17.60 18.28
CA ASN A 166 17.58 17.48 18.94
C ASN A 166 16.62 16.54 18.16
N PRO A 167 17.00 15.27 17.91
CA PRO A 167 16.23 14.36 17.06
C PRO A 167 14.82 14.07 17.60
N GLN A 168 14.63 14.20 18.92
CA GLN A 168 13.35 14.02 19.61
C GLN A 168 12.35 15.19 19.42
N CYS A 169 12.75 16.26 18.72
CA CYS A 169 11.92 17.43 18.50
C CYS A 169 11.51 17.57 17.02
N PRO A 170 10.26 17.22 16.65
CA PRO A 170 9.73 17.40 15.29
C PRO A 170 9.85 18.85 14.76
N TYR A 171 9.71 19.84 15.64
CA TYR A 171 9.84 21.25 15.27
C TYR A 171 11.24 21.62 14.76
N ALA A 172 12.29 20.94 15.23
CA ALA A 172 13.65 21.22 14.76
C ALA A 172 13.82 20.87 13.27
N LYS A 173 13.21 19.77 12.80
CA LYS A 173 13.16 19.44 11.37
C LYS A 173 12.34 20.43 10.55
N ASN A 174 11.24 20.97 11.12
CA ASN A 174 10.49 22.05 10.45
C ASN A 174 11.32 23.33 10.27
N LEU A 175 12.27 23.64 11.15
CA LEU A 175 13.19 24.77 10.96
C LEU A 175 14.12 24.56 9.77
N VAL A 176 14.58 23.33 9.53
CA VAL A 176 15.36 22.97 8.33
C VAL A 176 14.50 23.11 7.08
N ALA A 177 13.31 22.51 7.09
CA ALA A 177 12.38 22.60 5.97
C ALA A 177 12.01 24.05 5.63
N GLU A 178 11.82 24.90 6.66
CA GLU A 178 11.54 26.31 6.47
C GLU A 178 12.75 27.05 5.87
N ALA A 179 13.97 26.82 6.36
CA ALA A 179 15.16 27.43 5.78
C ALA A 179 15.34 27.06 4.30
N ILE A 180 15.06 25.81 3.92
CA ILE A 180 15.10 25.37 2.51
C ILE A 180 13.96 26.00 1.72
N LYS A 181 12.75 26.06 2.27
CA LYS A 181 11.61 26.74 1.65
C LYS A 181 11.91 28.21 1.37
N GLU A 182 12.57 28.91 2.28
CA GLU A 182 12.97 30.31 2.05
C GLU A 182 13.92 30.44 0.85
N VAL A 183 14.78 29.45 0.57
CA VAL A 183 15.56 29.40 -0.68
C VAL A 183 14.64 29.26 -1.90
N VAL A 184 13.66 28.34 -1.87
CA VAL A 184 12.68 28.17 -2.95
C VAL A 184 11.90 29.46 -3.20
N ASP A 185 11.41 30.12 -2.15
CA ASP A 185 10.64 31.36 -2.25
C ASP A 185 11.47 32.50 -2.84
N ARG A 186 12.77 32.59 -2.50
CA ARG A 186 13.67 33.57 -3.12
C ARG A 186 13.84 33.32 -4.61
N TYR A 187 14.01 32.06 -5.06
CA TYR A 187 14.05 31.71 -6.48
C TYR A 187 12.72 32.01 -7.19
N ARG A 188 11.61 31.66 -6.56
CA ARG A 188 10.25 31.93 -7.07
C ARG A 188 9.96 33.42 -7.20
N SER A 189 10.57 34.27 -6.39
CA SER A 189 10.34 35.72 -6.43
C SER A 189 10.89 36.39 -7.69
N VAL A 190 11.84 35.76 -8.37
CA VAL A 190 12.48 36.27 -9.60
C VAL A 190 12.33 35.35 -10.81
N ASN A 191 11.83 34.12 -10.64
CA ASN A 191 11.61 33.17 -11.74
C ASN A 191 10.15 32.67 -11.76
N PRO A 192 9.58 32.36 -12.95
CA PRO A 192 8.23 31.82 -13.08
C PRO A 192 8.19 30.30 -12.80
N LEU A 193 8.64 29.88 -11.61
CA LEU A 193 8.66 28.47 -11.23
C LEU A 193 7.26 27.84 -11.33
N LYS A 194 7.23 26.60 -11.83
CA LYS A 194 6.09 25.67 -11.85
C LYS A 194 6.35 24.43 -11.01
N TYR A 195 7.61 24.01 -10.94
CA TYR A 195 8.01 22.74 -10.34
C TYR A 195 9.09 22.93 -9.27
N VAL A 196 8.97 22.16 -8.18
CA VAL A 196 10.02 21.93 -7.18
C VAL A 196 10.36 20.46 -7.21
N VAL A 197 11.63 20.13 -7.46
CA VAL A 197 12.14 18.74 -7.37
C VAL A 197 13.03 18.65 -6.14
N ILE A 198 12.70 17.73 -5.24
CA ILE A 198 13.50 17.41 -4.05
C ILE A 198 14.28 16.13 -4.33
N ILE A 199 15.58 16.12 -4.03
CA ILE A 199 16.41 14.92 -4.15
C ILE A 199 16.84 14.44 -2.76
N GLY A 200 16.52 13.19 -2.44
CA GLY A 200 16.79 12.54 -1.16
C GLY A 200 15.55 12.31 -0.28
N ASP A 201 15.75 11.57 0.80
CA ASP A 201 14.76 11.28 1.85
C ASP A 201 14.54 12.46 2.83
N ASP A 202 13.80 12.20 3.92
CA ASP A 202 13.54 13.14 5.03
C ASP A 202 14.78 13.49 5.88
N GLY A 203 15.81 12.65 5.87
CA GLY A 203 17.12 12.90 6.47
C GLY A 203 17.95 13.92 5.69
N VAL A 204 17.79 13.95 4.36
CA VAL A 204 18.46 14.88 3.43
C VAL A 204 17.71 16.20 3.32
N ILE A 205 16.48 16.19 2.80
CA ILE A 205 15.60 17.35 2.70
C ILE A 205 14.28 16.98 3.41
N PRO A 206 14.03 17.52 4.61
CA PRO A 206 12.92 17.03 5.44
C PRO A 206 11.54 17.37 4.89
N PHE A 207 10.58 16.49 5.15
CA PHE A 207 9.17 16.82 5.11
C PHE A 207 8.82 17.81 6.22
N PHE A 208 7.83 18.65 5.95
CA PHE A 208 7.15 19.40 6.99
C PHE A 208 6.31 18.45 7.84
N ARG A 209 6.32 18.68 9.15
CA ARG A 209 5.64 17.87 10.16
C ARG A 209 4.47 18.64 10.73
N TYR A 210 3.25 18.13 10.60
CA TYR A 210 2.03 18.71 11.14
C TYR A 210 1.38 17.82 12.20
N PRO A 211 0.97 18.34 13.37
CA PRO A 211 0.24 17.54 14.35
C PRO A 211 -1.03 16.97 13.73
N ASP A 212 -1.22 15.67 13.92
CA ASP A 212 -2.42 14.97 13.46
C ASP A 212 -3.61 15.36 14.35
N ASN A 213 -4.42 16.27 13.83
CA ASN A 213 -5.64 16.76 14.45
C ASN A 213 -6.90 16.07 13.89
N ALA A 214 -6.77 15.00 13.11
CA ALA A 214 -7.92 14.33 12.48
C ALA A 214 -8.83 13.66 13.51
N GLY A 215 -8.30 13.28 14.67
CA GLY A 215 -9.06 12.61 15.74
C GLY A 215 -9.46 11.15 15.43
N LEU A 216 -9.12 10.66 14.24
CA LEU A 216 -9.30 9.27 13.78
C LEU A 216 -7.98 8.76 13.20
N ALA A 217 -7.69 7.47 13.43
CA ALA A 217 -6.44 6.81 13.03
C ALA A 217 -5.21 7.72 13.17
N ASN A 218 -4.94 8.17 14.40
CA ASN A 218 -3.82 9.08 14.65
C ASN A 218 -2.50 8.43 14.23
N GLU A 219 -1.59 9.18 13.60
CA GLU A 219 -0.28 8.66 13.16
C GLU A 219 0.54 8.00 14.27
N ARG A 220 0.31 8.37 15.52
CA ARG A 220 0.94 7.72 16.68
C ARG A 220 0.62 6.24 16.84
N ASN A 221 -0.43 5.75 16.18
CA ASN A 221 -0.77 4.35 16.18
C ASN A 221 0.00 3.55 15.12
N PHE A 222 0.62 4.22 14.14
CA PHE A 222 1.50 3.61 13.17
C PHE A 222 2.89 3.48 13.79
N ALA A 223 3.40 2.26 13.90
CA ALA A 223 4.68 1.98 14.55
C ALA A 223 5.53 1.03 13.68
N PRO A 224 6.02 1.50 12.52
CA PRO A 224 7.07 0.78 11.81
C PRO A 224 8.30 0.70 12.73
N PRO A 225 9.05 -0.41 12.72
CA PRO A 225 10.28 -0.50 13.51
C PRO A 225 11.26 0.55 12.98
N VAL A 226 11.56 1.57 13.78
CA VAL A 226 12.63 2.56 13.54
C VAL A 226 13.34 2.80 14.87
N SER A 227 14.59 3.25 14.81
CA SER A 227 15.39 3.51 16.01
C SER A 227 14.78 4.63 16.87
N ASP A 228 14.77 4.45 18.19
CA ASP A 228 14.02 5.32 19.09
C ASP A 228 14.57 6.76 19.14
N ASP A 229 15.89 6.90 18.97
CA ASP A 229 16.62 8.17 19.02
C ASP A 229 16.61 8.96 17.69
N THR A 230 15.54 8.85 16.91
CA THR A 230 15.45 9.43 15.54
C THR A 230 14.30 10.41 15.37
N ALA A 231 14.41 11.27 14.35
CA ALA A 231 13.34 12.19 13.97
C ALA A 231 12.12 11.48 13.37
N SER A 232 12.34 10.32 12.73
CA SER A 232 11.25 9.44 12.27
C SER A 232 10.41 8.96 13.45
N GLN A 233 11.06 8.38 14.47
CA GLN A 233 10.36 7.93 15.67
C GLN A 233 9.68 9.08 16.40
N ALA A 234 10.33 10.22 16.57
CA ALA A 234 9.75 11.37 17.25
C ALA A 234 8.47 11.87 16.56
N SER A 235 8.42 11.81 15.23
CA SER A 235 7.26 12.22 14.44
C SER A 235 6.09 11.25 14.64
N LEU A 236 6.35 9.93 14.56
CA LEU A 236 5.37 8.89 14.82
C LEU A 236 4.85 8.98 16.26
N ARG A 237 5.74 8.91 17.26
CA ARG A 237 5.40 8.91 18.69
C ARG A 237 4.64 10.16 19.13
N LEU A 238 4.86 11.31 18.50
CA LEU A 238 4.13 12.54 18.83
C LEU A 238 2.91 12.79 17.93
N GLY A 239 2.61 11.87 16.99
CA GLY A 239 1.45 11.92 16.10
C GLY A 239 1.54 13.04 15.06
N TYR A 240 2.61 13.08 14.28
CA TYR A 240 2.82 14.07 13.22
C TYR A 240 2.66 13.47 11.82
N LEU A 241 1.90 14.16 10.99
CA LEU A 241 1.77 13.96 9.55
C LEU A 241 3.00 14.53 8.83
N LEU A 242 3.44 13.85 7.77
CA LEU A 242 4.54 14.30 6.92
C LEU A 242 4.00 14.81 5.58
N THR A 243 4.44 16.00 5.15
CA THR A 243 4.03 16.59 3.87
C THR A 243 5.14 17.42 3.23
N GLN A 244 5.15 17.48 1.90
CA GLN A 244 6.08 18.31 1.13
C GLN A 244 5.42 19.50 0.44
N ASP A 245 4.09 19.60 0.50
CA ASP A 245 3.32 20.59 -0.27
C ASP A 245 3.78 22.03 -0.03
N ARG A 246 4.15 22.34 1.21
CA ARG A 246 4.56 23.68 1.62
C ARG A 246 5.78 24.21 0.86
N TYR A 247 6.67 23.36 0.34
CA TYR A 247 7.76 23.79 -0.56
C TYR A 247 7.23 24.48 -1.82
N GLY A 248 6.05 24.08 -2.32
CA GLY A 248 5.39 24.64 -3.48
C GLY A 248 4.30 25.68 -3.17
N SER A 249 4.09 26.04 -1.91
CA SER A 249 3.00 26.92 -1.48
C SER A 249 3.49 28.33 -1.15
N ARG A 250 2.68 29.35 -1.46
CA ARG A 250 2.90 30.73 -1.00
C ARG A 250 1.79 31.24 -0.09
N THR A 251 0.58 30.76 -0.28
CA THR A 251 -0.60 31.27 0.43
C THR A 251 -0.88 30.43 1.68
N PRO A 252 -0.55 30.91 2.90
CA PRO A 252 -0.99 30.29 4.14
C PRO A 252 -2.44 30.67 4.43
N ILE A 253 -3.19 29.73 4.98
CA ILE A 253 -4.49 29.95 5.59
C ILE A 253 -4.40 29.53 7.05
N SER A 254 -4.72 30.45 7.96
CA SER A 254 -4.82 30.12 9.38
C SER A 254 -6.03 29.23 9.63
N VAL A 255 -5.80 28.04 10.19
CA VAL A 255 -6.84 27.08 10.56
C VAL A 255 -6.67 26.75 12.04
N LYS A 256 -7.47 27.39 12.90
CA LYS A 256 -7.36 27.30 14.38
C LYS A 256 -5.94 27.64 14.87
N ALA A 257 -5.23 26.63 15.39
CA ALA A 257 -3.87 26.70 15.93
C ALA A 257 -2.77 26.40 14.88
N ASN A 258 -3.16 25.98 13.69
CA ASN A 258 -2.29 25.56 12.60
C ASN A 258 -2.39 26.49 11.39
N THR A 259 -1.53 26.25 10.42
CA THR A 259 -1.55 26.90 9.11
C THR A 259 -1.67 25.81 8.04
N LEU A 260 -2.69 25.93 7.18
CA LEU A 260 -2.81 25.12 5.98
C LEU A 260 -2.22 25.90 4.80
N TRP A 261 -1.32 25.28 4.06
CA TRP A 261 -0.66 25.91 2.93
C TRP A 261 -1.32 25.44 1.63
N ILE A 262 -1.75 26.39 0.80
CA ILE A 262 -2.38 26.05 -0.48
C ILE A 262 -1.29 25.63 -1.48
N PRO A 263 -1.33 24.42 -2.05
CA PRO A 263 -0.39 24.01 -3.09
C PRO A 263 -0.58 24.89 -4.34
N GLU A 264 0.52 25.43 -4.88
CA GLU A 264 0.50 26.28 -6.08
C GLU A 264 1.53 25.79 -7.11
N LEU A 265 2.71 25.37 -6.67
CA LEU A 265 3.70 24.68 -7.49
C LEU A 265 3.63 23.18 -7.24
N ALA A 266 3.88 22.40 -8.29
CA ALA A 266 3.95 20.96 -8.17
C ALA A 266 5.30 20.54 -7.54
N VAL A 267 5.24 19.82 -6.43
CA VAL A 267 6.41 19.32 -5.72
C VAL A 267 6.53 17.82 -5.93
N GLY A 268 7.67 17.37 -6.46
CA GLY A 268 7.99 15.94 -6.56
C GLY A 268 9.31 15.62 -5.85
N ARG A 269 9.44 14.41 -5.35
CA ARG A 269 10.60 13.95 -4.60
C ARG A 269 11.22 12.71 -5.23
N LEU A 270 12.53 12.72 -5.44
CA LEU A 270 13.30 11.57 -5.89
C LEU A 270 13.98 10.93 -4.68
N VAL A 271 13.45 9.80 -4.21
CA VAL A 271 13.99 9.03 -3.08
C VAL A 271 14.70 7.76 -3.59
N GLU A 272 15.69 7.21 -2.88
CA GLU A 272 16.35 7.72 -1.68
C GLU A 272 17.86 7.83 -1.90
N THR A 273 18.45 6.76 -2.45
CA THR A 273 19.86 6.65 -2.76
C THR A 273 20.22 7.30 -4.11
N PRO A 274 21.50 7.64 -4.35
CA PRO A 274 21.93 8.17 -5.64
C PRO A 274 21.57 7.26 -6.83
N ALA A 275 21.62 5.93 -6.65
CA ALA A 275 21.28 4.98 -7.71
C ALA A 275 19.79 5.03 -8.09
N GLU A 276 18.89 5.08 -7.10
CA GLU A 276 17.44 5.19 -7.31
C GLU A 276 17.08 6.53 -7.97
N VAL A 277 17.70 7.63 -7.52
CA VAL A 277 17.56 8.95 -8.13
C VAL A 277 18.01 8.92 -9.59
N MET A 278 19.21 8.40 -9.87
CA MET A 278 19.72 8.30 -11.24
C MET A 278 18.83 7.45 -12.14
N ASN A 279 18.27 6.35 -11.61
CA ASN A 279 17.36 5.49 -12.37
C ASN A 279 16.07 6.24 -12.78
N MET A 280 15.47 7.02 -11.87
CA MET A 280 14.31 7.85 -12.20
C MET A 280 14.65 8.98 -13.19
N LEU A 281 15.83 9.59 -13.06
CA LEU A 281 16.31 10.57 -14.03
C LEU A 281 16.49 9.94 -15.41
N ASP A 282 17.10 8.75 -15.49
CA ASP A 282 17.31 8.02 -16.74
C ASP A 282 15.98 7.63 -17.40
N ALA A 283 15.01 7.16 -16.61
CA ALA A 283 13.65 6.85 -17.09
C ALA A 283 12.98 8.07 -17.73
N TYR A 284 13.05 9.24 -17.08
CA TYR A 284 12.48 10.48 -17.61
C TYR A 284 13.25 11.01 -18.82
N LEU A 285 14.59 11.00 -18.78
CA LEU A 285 15.44 11.47 -19.88
C LEU A 285 15.30 10.61 -21.14
N ALA A 286 14.88 9.36 -21.01
CA ALA A 286 14.54 8.49 -22.13
C ALA A 286 13.26 8.93 -22.88
N THR A 287 12.41 9.78 -22.27
CA THR A 287 11.24 10.37 -22.93
C THR A 287 11.64 11.50 -23.88
N GLY A 288 10.83 11.74 -24.92
CA GLY A 288 11.07 12.82 -25.87
C GLY A 288 10.86 14.22 -25.28
N ASP A 289 9.72 14.45 -24.64
CA ASP A 289 9.31 15.75 -24.09
C ASP A 289 8.75 15.65 -22.65
N GLY A 290 9.05 14.55 -21.95
CA GLY A 290 8.54 14.28 -20.60
C GLY A 290 7.18 13.60 -20.59
N THR A 291 6.60 13.34 -21.77
CA THR A 291 5.35 12.61 -21.90
C THR A 291 5.63 11.11 -21.95
N VAL A 292 4.97 10.35 -21.08
CA VAL A 292 4.92 8.89 -21.16
C VAL A 292 4.40 8.52 -22.55
N SER A 293 5.11 7.64 -23.26
CA SER A 293 4.79 7.30 -24.65
C SER A 293 3.38 6.72 -24.77
N THR A 294 2.41 7.58 -25.13
CA THR A 294 0.95 7.39 -25.19
C THR A 294 0.41 6.28 -24.26
N PRO A 295 -0.08 6.61 -23.05
CA PRO A 295 -0.70 5.64 -22.17
C PRO A 295 -1.75 4.83 -22.92
N THR A 296 -1.61 3.51 -22.97
CA THR A 296 -2.57 2.61 -23.64
C THR A 296 -3.19 1.58 -22.70
N THR A 297 -2.59 1.39 -21.53
CA THR A 297 -3.03 0.37 -20.57
C THR A 297 -3.14 0.99 -19.19
N ALA A 298 -4.16 0.57 -18.45
CA ALA A 298 -4.28 0.89 -17.03
C ALA A 298 -4.74 -0.32 -16.25
N LEU A 299 -4.36 -0.35 -14.97
CA LEU A 299 -4.78 -1.35 -13.99
C LEU A 299 -5.46 -0.64 -12.83
N VAL A 300 -6.63 -1.14 -12.42
CA VAL A 300 -7.32 -0.67 -11.22
C VAL A 300 -7.61 -1.86 -10.31
N SER A 301 -7.09 -1.83 -9.09
CA SER A 301 -7.52 -2.77 -8.04
C SER A 301 -8.53 -2.11 -7.09
N GLY A 302 -9.44 -2.90 -6.54
CA GLY A 302 -10.37 -2.52 -5.48
C GLY A 302 -10.13 -3.38 -4.24
N TYR A 303 -10.40 -2.86 -3.06
CA TYR A 303 -10.19 -3.58 -1.80
C TYR A 303 -11.25 -3.17 -0.79
N ASP A 304 -11.98 -4.14 -0.24
CA ASP A 304 -12.99 -3.91 0.81
C ASP A 304 -13.95 -2.74 0.45
N PHE A 305 -13.89 -1.69 1.27
CA PHE A 305 -14.65 -0.44 1.16
C PHE A 305 -14.17 0.51 0.05
N LEU A 306 -13.00 0.30 -0.57
CA LEU A 306 -12.48 1.12 -1.68
C LEU A 306 -13.03 0.70 -3.05
N SER A 307 -13.98 -0.23 -3.09
CA SER A 307 -14.42 -0.84 -4.34
C SER A 307 -15.24 0.14 -5.20
N ASP A 308 -16.04 1.02 -4.60
CA ASP A 308 -16.81 2.05 -5.29
C ASP A 308 -15.91 3.15 -5.89
N SER A 309 -14.92 3.64 -5.14
CA SER A 309 -13.92 4.57 -5.65
C SER A 309 -13.06 3.94 -6.74
N ALA A 310 -12.71 2.65 -6.61
CA ALA A 310 -12.04 1.90 -7.67
C ALA A 310 -12.90 1.83 -8.96
N PHE A 311 -14.21 1.59 -8.85
CA PHE A 311 -15.11 1.63 -10.01
C PHE A 311 -15.23 3.05 -10.63
N ALA A 312 -15.23 4.10 -9.82
CA ALA A 312 -15.26 5.49 -10.29
C ALA A 312 -13.96 5.87 -11.01
N ILE A 313 -12.80 5.53 -10.44
CA ILE A 313 -11.48 5.75 -11.05
C ILE A 313 -11.36 4.95 -12.36
N LYS A 314 -11.77 3.68 -12.35
CA LYS A 314 -11.87 2.85 -13.56
C LYS A 314 -12.63 3.58 -14.67
N THR A 315 -13.78 4.17 -14.34
CA THR A 315 -14.62 4.88 -15.31
C THR A 315 -13.90 6.09 -15.91
N GLU A 316 -13.20 6.88 -15.09
CA GLU A 316 -12.42 8.03 -15.58
C GLU A 316 -11.24 7.59 -16.47
N LEU A 317 -10.54 6.51 -16.10
CA LEU A 317 -9.43 5.98 -16.89
C LEU A 317 -9.90 5.38 -18.21
N GLU A 318 -11.00 4.60 -18.22
CA GLU A 318 -11.63 4.09 -19.45
C GLU A 318 -12.09 5.24 -20.36
N ALA A 319 -12.65 6.31 -19.79
CA ALA A 319 -13.05 7.49 -20.54
C ALA A 319 -11.85 8.26 -21.13
N GLY A 320 -10.75 8.35 -20.39
CA GLY A 320 -9.51 8.99 -20.84
C GLY A 320 -8.83 8.20 -21.97
N LEU A 321 -8.70 6.88 -21.80
CA LEU A 321 -8.03 5.97 -22.74
C LEU A 321 -8.91 5.58 -23.93
N ASN A 322 -10.24 5.63 -23.77
CA ASN A 322 -11.23 5.08 -24.71
C ASN A 322 -10.97 3.62 -25.08
N MET A 323 -10.53 2.86 -24.08
CA MET A 323 -10.38 1.41 -24.09
C MET A 323 -10.72 0.87 -22.70
N PRO A 324 -11.09 -0.42 -22.58
CA PRO A 324 -11.22 -1.07 -21.27
C PRO A 324 -9.90 -1.04 -20.50
N VAL A 325 -9.99 -0.99 -19.17
CA VAL A 325 -8.84 -1.12 -18.26
C VAL A 325 -8.83 -2.51 -17.62
N ASP A 326 -7.64 -2.99 -17.28
CA ASP A 326 -7.50 -4.22 -16.50
C ASP A 326 -7.95 -3.95 -15.06
N THR A 327 -8.59 -4.95 -14.44
CA THR A 327 -9.17 -4.77 -13.10
C THR A 327 -8.93 -5.95 -12.20
N LEU A 328 -8.55 -5.67 -10.96
CA LEU A 328 -8.65 -6.55 -9.80
C LEU A 328 -9.61 -5.92 -8.80
N ILE A 329 -10.88 -5.78 -9.19
CA ILE A 329 -11.94 -5.21 -8.34
C ILE A 329 -12.92 -6.33 -8.01
N PHE A 330 -13.27 -6.46 -6.74
CA PHE A 330 -14.23 -7.45 -6.25
C PHE A 330 -15.51 -6.75 -5.81
N ASP A 331 -16.67 -7.17 -6.34
CA ASP A 331 -17.99 -6.70 -5.91
C ASP A 331 -18.67 -7.75 -4.99
N PRO A 332 -18.70 -7.53 -3.66
CA PRO A 332 -19.31 -8.46 -2.70
C PRO A 332 -20.83 -8.58 -2.83
N ASP A 333 -21.49 -7.60 -3.45
CA ASP A 333 -22.95 -7.53 -3.55
C ASP A 333 -23.49 -8.14 -4.86
N LYS A 334 -22.59 -8.56 -5.77
CA LYS A 334 -22.95 -9.31 -6.97
C LYS A 334 -23.50 -10.70 -6.62
N ASN A 335 -24.41 -11.23 -7.44
CA ASN A 335 -25.00 -12.56 -7.22
C ASN A 335 -24.76 -13.50 -8.41
N PRO A 336 -24.00 -14.61 -8.24
CA PRO A 336 -23.28 -15.00 -7.01
C PRO A 336 -22.14 -14.02 -6.68
N PRO A 337 -21.72 -13.93 -5.40
CA PRO A 337 -20.58 -13.09 -5.02
C PRO A 337 -19.34 -13.50 -5.79
N GLU A 338 -18.56 -12.52 -6.24
CA GLU A 338 -17.29 -12.78 -6.92
C GLU A 338 -16.26 -13.35 -5.92
N VAL A 339 -15.15 -13.87 -6.43
CA VAL A 339 -14.03 -14.32 -5.58
C VAL A 339 -13.10 -13.12 -5.36
N PRO A 340 -12.72 -12.78 -4.12
CA PRO A 340 -11.73 -11.74 -3.88
C PRO A 340 -10.39 -12.11 -4.53
N TRP A 341 -9.68 -11.11 -5.06
CA TRP A 341 -8.39 -11.34 -5.69
C TRP A 341 -7.26 -11.55 -4.67
N THR A 342 -6.21 -12.22 -5.11
CA THR A 342 -5.05 -12.65 -4.32
C THR A 342 -3.78 -11.88 -4.72
N ALA A 343 -2.78 -11.83 -3.83
CA ALA A 343 -1.49 -11.25 -4.15
C ALA A 343 -0.79 -11.95 -5.33
N SER A 344 -1.06 -13.25 -5.53
CA SER A 344 -0.53 -14.00 -6.68
C SER A 344 -1.10 -13.51 -8.01
N GLU A 345 -2.40 -13.21 -8.07
CA GLU A 345 -3.02 -12.62 -9.27
C GLU A 345 -2.49 -11.21 -9.55
N LEU A 346 -2.22 -10.42 -8.51
CA LEU A 346 -1.57 -9.12 -8.65
C LEU A 346 -0.12 -9.25 -9.16
N ARG A 347 0.66 -10.23 -8.69
CA ARG A 347 1.99 -10.50 -9.26
C ARG A 347 1.90 -10.92 -10.73
N GLU A 348 0.97 -11.81 -11.05
CA GLU A 348 0.78 -12.34 -12.39
C GLU A 348 0.40 -11.24 -13.38
N ILE A 349 -0.54 -10.35 -13.02
CA ILE A 349 -0.97 -9.28 -13.93
C ILE A 349 0.14 -8.25 -14.18
N LEU A 350 0.95 -7.93 -13.15
CA LEU A 350 2.08 -6.99 -13.26
C LEU A 350 3.27 -7.56 -14.04
N SER A 351 3.46 -8.88 -14.03
CA SER A 351 4.55 -9.56 -14.76
C SER A 351 4.19 -9.90 -16.21
N ASN A 352 2.91 -10.12 -16.51
CA ASN A 352 2.44 -10.47 -17.85
C ASN A 352 2.32 -9.26 -18.79
N SER A 353 2.09 -8.07 -18.26
CA SER A 353 1.87 -6.86 -19.05
C SER A 353 2.29 -5.61 -18.32
N ARG A 354 2.86 -4.64 -19.06
CA ARG A 354 3.14 -3.31 -18.56
C ARG A 354 1.87 -2.44 -18.55
N HIS A 355 1.62 -1.75 -17.43
CA HIS A 355 0.54 -0.76 -17.28
C HIS A 355 1.12 0.65 -17.16
N ASP A 356 0.59 1.60 -17.93
CA ASP A 356 1.01 3.01 -17.86
C ASP A 356 0.46 3.73 -16.63
N LEU A 357 -0.79 3.44 -16.28
CA LEU A 357 -1.49 4.01 -15.13
C LEU A 357 -1.95 2.88 -14.20
N ILE A 358 -1.63 2.97 -12.91
CA ILE A 358 -2.01 1.95 -11.93
C ILE A 358 -2.67 2.63 -10.73
N ALA A 359 -3.95 2.35 -10.52
CA ALA A 359 -4.67 2.70 -9.30
C ALA A 359 -4.66 1.48 -8.36
N LEU A 360 -3.81 1.49 -7.34
CA LEU A 360 -3.56 0.33 -6.50
C LEU A 360 -4.22 0.47 -5.12
N ALA A 361 -5.39 -0.13 -4.95
CA ALA A 361 -6.06 -0.29 -3.66
C ALA A 361 -5.68 -1.63 -3.00
N GLY A 362 -5.59 -1.61 -1.66
CA GLY A 362 -5.19 -2.71 -0.80
C GLY A 362 -5.04 -2.22 0.64
N HIS A 363 -4.72 -3.11 1.57
CA HIS A 363 -4.37 -2.71 2.93
C HIS A 363 -2.85 -2.66 3.09
N PHE A 364 -2.32 -1.43 3.12
CA PHE A 364 -0.90 -1.15 3.01
C PHE A 364 -0.23 -0.95 4.37
N SER A 365 1.06 -1.26 4.36
CA SER A 365 2.09 -0.78 5.28
C SER A 365 3.16 -0.06 4.44
N GLN A 366 4.25 0.40 5.06
CA GLN A 366 5.36 1.02 4.34
C GLN A 366 6.03 0.12 3.29
N ALA A 367 5.90 -1.21 3.39
CA ALA A 367 6.59 -2.16 2.52
C ALA A 367 5.78 -3.41 2.07
N THR A 368 4.53 -3.57 2.54
CA THR A 368 3.67 -4.69 2.13
C THR A 368 2.23 -4.25 1.94
N THR A 369 1.47 -4.98 1.12
CA THR A 369 0.03 -4.79 0.95
C THR A 369 -0.71 -6.12 1.04
N LEU A 370 -1.80 -6.16 1.79
CA LEU A 370 -2.69 -7.31 1.94
C LEU A 370 -3.77 -7.25 0.85
N ALA A 371 -3.91 -8.36 0.11
CA ALA A 371 -4.87 -8.52 -0.97
C ALA A 371 -6.32 -8.66 -0.46
N ALA A 372 -7.29 -8.54 -1.36
CA ALA A 372 -8.72 -8.56 -1.03
C ALA A 372 -9.21 -9.92 -0.44
N ASP A 373 -8.40 -10.98 -0.53
CA ASP A 373 -8.65 -12.26 0.14
C ASP A 373 -8.37 -12.24 1.66
N TYR A 374 -7.80 -11.15 2.19
CA TYR A 374 -7.38 -10.98 3.58
C TYR A 374 -6.39 -12.05 4.08
N GLN A 375 -5.68 -12.71 3.16
CA GLN A 375 -4.76 -13.81 3.47
C GLN A 375 -3.41 -13.62 2.81
N THR A 376 -3.39 -13.27 1.53
CA THR A 376 -2.15 -13.19 0.75
C THR A 376 -1.63 -11.75 0.70
N ARG A 377 -0.30 -11.59 0.84
CA ARG A 377 0.37 -10.28 0.80
C ARG A 377 1.31 -10.19 -0.39
N LEU A 378 1.45 -9.00 -0.95
CA LEU A 378 2.50 -8.60 -1.88
C LEU A 378 3.52 -7.75 -1.09
N SER A 379 4.81 -8.08 -1.21
CA SER A 379 5.90 -7.25 -0.67
C SER A 379 6.44 -6.30 -1.72
N THR A 380 7.09 -5.22 -1.31
CA THR A 380 7.85 -4.33 -2.20
C THR A 380 9.05 -5.03 -2.86
N GLU A 381 9.60 -6.08 -2.24
CA GLU A 381 10.66 -6.89 -2.83
C GLU A 381 10.14 -7.71 -4.01
N ASP A 382 8.90 -8.19 -3.96
CA ASP A 382 8.24 -8.89 -5.08
C ASP A 382 8.19 -8.00 -6.33
N LEU A 383 8.04 -6.68 -6.17
CA LEU A 383 8.05 -5.74 -7.29
C LEU A 383 9.40 -5.68 -8.00
N LEU A 384 10.51 -6.08 -7.35
CA LEU A 384 11.85 -6.03 -7.94
C LEU A 384 12.09 -7.14 -8.97
N ASP A 385 11.17 -8.10 -9.11
CA ASP A 385 11.25 -9.16 -10.13
C ASP A 385 11.51 -8.55 -11.52
N PRO A 386 12.55 -9.00 -12.26
CA PRO A 386 12.89 -8.48 -13.58
C PRO A 386 11.77 -8.57 -14.64
N SER A 387 10.79 -9.47 -14.47
CA SER A 387 9.61 -9.60 -15.34
C SER A 387 8.61 -8.46 -15.18
N ILE A 388 8.61 -7.77 -14.04
CA ILE A 388 7.73 -6.64 -13.77
C ILE A 388 8.36 -5.36 -14.35
N ASP A 389 7.76 -4.83 -15.41
CA ASP A 389 8.15 -3.58 -16.06
C ASP A 389 7.20 -2.44 -15.67
N LEU A 390 7.75 -1.46 -14.94
CA LEU A 390 7.03 -0.25 -14.51
C LEU A 390 7.72 1.03 -15.00
N LEU A 391 8.59 0.92 -16.02
CA LEU A 391 9.35 2.07 -16.51
C LEU A 391 8.41 3.20 -16.94
N ASN A 392 8.54 4.38 -16.34
CA ASN A 392 7.68 5.55 -16.53
C ASN A 392 6.17 5.32 -16.24
N SER A 393 5.80 4.23 -15.55
CA SER A 393 4.44 4.03 -15.07
C SER A 393 4.10 5.01 -13.95
N ILE A 394 2.85 5.42 -13.88
CA ILE A 394 2.32 6.28 -12.81
C ILE A 394 1.40 5.44 -11.95
N VAL A 395 1.84 5.23 -10.71
CA VAL A 395 1.12 4.48 -9.70
C VAL A 395 0.54 5.46 -8.69
N PHE A 396 -0.74 5.32 -8.37
CA PHE A 396 -1.36 6.08 -7.29
C PHE A 396 -2.16 5.16 -6.38
N SER A 397 -2.05 5.37 -5.07
CA SER A 397 -2.60 4.45 -4.08
C SER A 397 -3.31 5.16 -2.92
N PRO A 398 -4.60 4.87 -2.68
CA PRO A 398 -5.30 5.29 -1.48
C PRO A 398 -4.96 4.46 -0.23
N GLY A 399 -3.97 3.55 -0.26
CA GLY A 399 -3.62 2.70 0.87
C GLY A 399 -2.80 3.42 1.97
N CYS A 400 -3.08 3.18 3.25
CA CYS A 400 -2.31 3.76 4.37
C CYS A 400 -0.81 3.56 4.23
N HIS A 401 -0.04 4.62 4.51
CA HIS A 401 1.43 4.59 4.56
C HIS A 401 2.11 4.03 3.30
N SER A 402 1.38 3.87 2.19
CA SER A 402 1.94 3.44 0.90
C SER A 402 2.91 4.48 0.32
N GLY A 403 2.91 5.71 0.84
CA GLY A 403 3.90 6.74 0.58
C GLY A 403 4.78 7.08 1.79
N TYR A 404 4.81 6.26 2.84
CA TYR A 404 5.70 6.50 3.98
C TYR A 404 7.11 6.02 3.62
N ASN A 405 7.99 6.96 3.29
CA ASN A 405 9.39 6.70 2.97
C ASN A 405 10.23 6.67 4.25
N VAL A 406 10.74 5.49 4.62
CA VAL A 406 11.51 5.30 5.85
C VAL A 406 12.96 5.64 5.57
N VAL A 407 13.50 6.63 6.31
CA VAL A 407 14.92 6.99 6.22
C VAL A 407 15.78 5.76 6.54
N ASN A 408 16.64 5.37 5.60
CA ASN A 408 17.45 4.15 5.70
C ASN A 408 18.34 4.14 6.95
N ALA A 409 18.84 5.31 7.39
CA ALA A 409 19.64 5.43 8.61
C ALA A 409 18.83 5.31 9.91
N ASP A 410 17.50 5.54 9.86
CA ASP A 410 16.60 5.39 11.00
C ASP A 410 16.05 3.96 11.09
N ALA A 411 16.19 3.17 10.02
CA ALA A 411 15.79 1.77 9.96
C ALA A 411 16.63 0.90 10.91
N VAL A 412 15.98 -0.05 11.57
CA VAL A 412 16.63 -1.09 12.37
C VAL A 412 17.02 -2.23 11.44
N THR A 413 18.33 -2.41 11.21
CA THR A 413 18.89 -3.46 10.36
C THR A 413 18.26 -4.82 10.65
N GLY A 414 17.80 -5.53 9.61
CA GLY A 414 17.18 -6.86 9.72
C GLY A 414 15.80 -6.90 10.38
N VAL A 415 15.20 -5.76 10.71
CA VAL A 415 13.86 -5.68 11.34
C VAL A 415 12.95 -4.76 10.53
N THR A 416 13.40 -3.58 10.16
CA THR A 416 12.63 -2.68 9.29
C THR A 416 12.61 -3.26 7.87
N LEU A 417 11.41 -3.51 7.35
CA LEU A 417 11.23 -3.97 5.97
C LEU A 417 11.70 -2.89 4.99
N GLN A 418 12.57 -3.28 4.06
CA GLN A 418 13.16 -2.44 3.02
C GLN A 418 13.23 -3.25 1.71
N PRO A 419 13.08 -2.63 0.53
CA PRO A 419 12.75 -1.22 0.32
C PRO A 419 11.32 -0.89 0.75
N ASP A 420 11.05 0.39 1.04
CA ASP A 420 9.66 0.88 1.07
C ASP A 420 9.08 1.02 -0.35
N TRP A 421 7.77 1.32 -0.45
CA TRP A 421 7.10 1.45 -1.75
C TRP A 421 7.71 2.53 -2.64
N ALA A 422 8.06 3.69 -2.08
CA ALA A 422 8.62 4.79 -2.85
C ALA A 422 9.98 4.41 -3.45
N GLN A 423 10.84 3.74 -2.67
CA GLN A 423 12.10 3.17 -3.15
C GLN A 423 11.88 2.06 -4.20
N ALA A 424 10.96 1.12 -3.97
CA ALA A 424 10.71 0.02 -4.90
C ALA A 424 10.25 0.52 -6.29
N PHE A 425 9.35 1.50 -6.32
CA PHE A 425 8.94 2.14 -7.58
C PHE A 425 10.06 2.98 -8.19
N ALA A 426 10.87 3.69 -7.40
CA ALA A 426 12.03 4.41 -7.89
C ALA A 426 13.06 3.49 -8.57
N ARG A 427 13.31 2.29 -8.02
CA ARG A 427 14.18 1.25 -8.63
C ARG A 427 13.64 0.72 -9.96
N LYS A 428 12.33 0.85 -10.21
CA LYS A 428 11.70 0.51 -11.49
C LYS A 428 11.51 1.71 -12.43
N GLY A 429 11.93 2.91 -12.02
CA GLY A 429 11.75 4.13 -12.80
C GLY A 429 10.28 4.55 -12.91
N ALA A 430 9.46 4.19 -11.93
CA ALA A 430 8.04 4.51 -11.84
C ALA A 430 7.81 5.73 -10.93
N THR A 431 6.74 6.47 -11.17
CA THR A 431 6.26 7.54 -10.28
C THR A 431 5.18 6.99 -9.34
N LEU A 432 5.26 7.34 -8.06
CA LEU A 432 4.27 6.99 -7.05
C LEU A 432 3.59 8.26 -6.49
N ILE A 433 2.26 8.24 -6.41
CA ILE A 433 1.45 9.24 -5.70
C ILE A 433 0.70 8.54 -4.58
N ALA A 434 1.09 8.78 -3.34
CA ALA A 434 0.60 8.02 -2.21
C ALA A 434 0.64 8.84 -0.91
N GLY A 435 -0.19 8.46 0.06
CA GLY A 435 -0.23 9.07 1.38
C GLY A 435 0.90 8.59 2.28
N THR A 436 1.56 9.54 2.93
CA THR A 436 2.56 9.28 3.98
C THR A 436 1.93 8.76 5.28
N GLY A 437 0.64 8.99 5.52
CA GLY A 437 -0.03 8.62 6.76
C GLY A 437 -1.20 7.65 6.57
N TYR A 438 -2.05 7.54 7.59
CA TYR A 438 -3.31 6.82 7.49
C TYR A 438 -4.21 7.48 6.43
N GLN A 439 -4.58 6.68 5.42
CA GLN A 439 -5.49 7.01 4.33
C GLN A 439 -6.86 6.33 4.46
N TYR A 440 -6.98 5.32 5.34
CA TYR A 440 -8.23 4.66 5.73
C TYR A 440 -8.41 4.76 7.26
N ALA A 441 -9.60 5.14 7.73
CA ALA A 441 -9.94 5.20 9.17
C ALA A 441 -11.47 5.24 9.39
N ASP A 442 -12.09 4.12 9.76
CA ASP A 442 -13.57 3.98 9.68
C ASP A 442 -14.10 4.33 8.27
N THR A 443 -15.31 3.86 7.99
CA THR A 443 -16.07 4.10 6.75
C THR A 443 -16.04 5.55 6.25
N ASP A 444 -15.99 6.53 7.16
CA ASP A 444 -16.05 7.94 6.80
C ASP A 444 -14.71 8.57 6.37
N PHE A 445 -13.55 8.13 6.89
CA PHE A 445 -12.26 8.73 6.47
C PHE A 445 -11.89 8.37 5.04
N ILE A 446 -12.27 7.16 4.64
CA ILE A 446 -12.06 6.60 3.31
C ILE A 446 -12.64 7.54 2.24
N GLU A 447 -13.89 7.98 2.41
CA GLU A 447 -14.58 8.93 1.52
C GLU A 447 -13.73 10.17 1.18
N TYR A 448 -12.99 10.72 2.15
CA TYR A 448 -12.16 11.91 1.94
C TYR A 448 -10.92 11.61 1.10
N GLY A 449 -10.25 10.49 1.33
CA GLY A 449 -9.10 10.07 0.52
C GLY A 449 -9.53 9.73 -0.91
N GLU A 450 -10.60 8.96 -1.06
CA GLU A 450 -11.18 8.56 -2.34
C GLU A 450 -11.53 9.76 -3.21
N ARG A 451 -12.16 10.79 -2.61
CA ARG A 451 -12.49 12.01 -3.34
C ARG A 451 -11.26 12.65 -3.97
N LEU A 452 -10.12 12.67 -3.27
CA LEU A 452 -8.88 13.27 -3.78
C LEU A 452 -8.27 12.44 -4.93
N TYR A 453 -8.22 11.11 -4.83
CA TYR A 453 -7.69 10.25 -5.90
C TYR A 453 -8.61 10.18 -7.12
N LEU A 454 -9.93 10.22 -6.91
CA LEU A 454 -10.90 10.36 -7.98
C LEU A 454 -10.73 11.71 -8.68
N GLU A 455 -10.58 12.80 -7.92
CA GLU A 455 -10.36 14.12 -8.50
C GLU A 455 -9.03 14.19 -9.26
N PHE A 456 -7.96 13.59 -8.73
CA PHE A 456 -6.70 13.43 -9.47
C PHE A 456 -6.90 12.71 -10.81
N SER A 457 -7.67 11.61 -10.83
CA SER A 457 -7.98 10.87 -12.06
C SER A 457 -8.74 11.73 -13.09
N LYS A 458 -9.63 12.62 -12.65
CA LYS A 458 -10.29 13.60 -13.53
C LYS A 458 -9.31 14.66 -14.04
N GLN A 459 -8.42 15.16 -13.19
CA GLN A 459 -7.44 16.18 -13.58
C GLN A 459 -6.41 15.65 -14.58
N LEU A 460 -6.08 14.35 -14.57
CA LEU A 460 -5.24 13.72 -15.60
C LEU A 460 -5.81 13.84 -17.02
N ARG A 461 -7.12 14.03 -17.16
CA ARG A 461 -7.80 14.21 -18.44
C ARG A 461 -8.34 15.62 -18.66
N ALA A 462 -8.01 16.58 -17.81
CA ALA A 462 -8.44 17.97 -17.98
C ALA A 462 -7.65 18.70 -19.08
N GLY A 463 -8.26 19.72 -19.71
CA GLY A 463 -7.57 20.59 -20.67
C GLY A 463 -7.24 19.93 -22.02
N ILE A 464 -6.25 20.45 -22.76
CA ILE A 464 -5.83 19.97 -24.11
C ILE A 464 -4.34 19.57 -24.08
N GLY A 465 -3.98 18.47 -24.74
CA GLY A 465 -2.62 17.91 -24.77
C GLY A 465 -2.26 17.06 -23.55
N ALA A 466 -0.97 16.78 -23.42
CA ALA A 466 -0.40 16.04 -22.31
C ALA A 466 -0.45 16.85 -21.01
N VAL A 467 -0.83 16.20 -19.90
CA VAL A 467 -1.02 16.81 -18.57
C VAL A 467 0.10 16.36 -17.63
N SER A 468 0.72 17.31 -16.92
CA SER A 468 1.71 17.01 -15.88
C SER A 468 1.02 16.35 -14.67
N VAL A 469 1.59 15.25 -14.18
CA VAL A 469 1.07 14.55 -13.00
C VAL A 469 1.11 15.42 -11.75
N GLY A 470 2.15 16.25 -11.61
CA GLY A 470 2.29 17.17 -10.51
C GLY A 470 1.25 18.30 -10.55
N GLU A 471 1.04 18.91 -11.72
CA GLU A 471 -0.01 19.94 -11.88
C GLU A 471 -1.41 19.34 -11.69
N ALA A 472 -1.66 18.13 -12.18
CA ALA A 472 -2.91 17.41 -11.93
C ALA A 472 -3.16 17.17 -10.44
N LEU A 473 -2.13 16.80 -9.66
CA LEU A 473 -2.24 16.63 -8.22
C LEU A 473 -2.50 17.96 -7.49
N VAL A 474 -1.82 19.05 -7.89
CA VAL A 474 -2.08 20.39 -7.35
C VAL A 474 -3.52 20.81 -7.63
N ASN A 475 -3.99 20.65 -8.87
CA ASN A 475 -5.36 20.98 -9.25
C ASN A 475 -6.39 20.12 -8.50
N ALA A 476 -6.11 18.84 -8.26
CA ALA A 476 -6.98 17.96 -7.49
C ALA A 476 -7.08 18.41 -6.02
N LYS A 477 -5.97 18.80 -5.41
CA LYS A 477 -5.96 19.38 -4.04
C LYS A 477 -6.71 20.71 -3.99
N GLN A 478 -6.56 21.56 -5.00
CA GLN A 478 -7.31 22.84 -5.08
C GLN A 478 -8.81 22.62 -5.29
N ALA A 479 -9.20 21.69 -6.16
CA ALA A 479 -10.60 21.29 -6.36
C ALA A 479 -11.21 20.69 -5.09
N TYR A 480 -10.44 19.88 -4.34
CA TYR A 480 -10.85 19.38 -3.04
C TYR A 480 -11.11 20.52 -2.05
N LEU A 481 -10.23 21.52 -1.97
CA LEU A 481 -10.40 22.69 -1.11
C LEU A 481 -11.60 23.55 -1.53
N ALA A 482 -11.76 23.80 -2.83
CA ALA A 482 -12.94 24.46 -3.39
C ALA A 482 -14.22 23.70 -3.02
N GLY A 483 -14.18 22.36 -3.04
CA GLY A 483 -15.23 21.44 -2.61
C GLY A 483 -15.50 21.35 -1.10
N THR A 484 -14.76 22.06 -0.24
CA THR A 484 -14.78 21.89 1.22
C THR A 484 -15.00 23.20 1.96
N PRO A 485 -16.25 23.55 2.32
CA PRO A 485 -16.55 24.82 2.97
C PRO A 485 -16.05 24.87 4.42
N GLN A 486 -16.03 23.72 5.12
CA GLN A 486 -15.57 23.62 6.51
C GLN A 486 -14.44 22.59 6.60
N MET A 487 -13.19 23.04 6.62
CA MET A 487 -12.09 22.13 6.95
C MET A 487 -12.15 21.70 8.41
N ARG A 488 -11.80 20.44 8.60
CA ARG A 488 -11.64 19.74 9.87
C ARG A 488 -10.28 19.04 9.79
N GLY A 489 -9.76 18.55 10.91
CA GLY A 489 -8.47 17.86 10.93
C GLY A 489 -8.40 16.68 9.95
N ILE A 490 -9.53 16.02 9.66
CA ILE A 490 -9.63 14.96 8.66
C ILE A 490 -9.32 15.44 7.24
N HIS A 491 -9.89 16.58 6.83
CA HIS A 491 -9.62 17.20 5.54
C HIS A 491 -8.18 17.69 5.43
N GLU A 492 -7.66 18.31 6.50
CA GLU A 492 -6.26 18.73 6.58
C GLU A 492 -5.34 17.53 6.37
N LYS A 493 -5.60 16.42 7.07
CA LYS A 493 -4.83 15.18 6.95
C LYS A 493 -4.89 14.61 5.54
N SER A 494 -6.08 14.37 4.97
CA SER A 494 -6.24 13.78 3.64
C SER A 494 -5.50 14.57 2.54
N LEU A 495 -5.46 15.90 2.64
CA LEU A 495 -4.72 16.74 1.69
C LEU A 495 -3.21 16.69 1.90
N GLN A 496 -2.76 16.81 3.15
CA GLN A 496 -1.35 16.99 3.48
C GLN A 496 -0.52 15.74 3.20
N ILE A 497 -1.06 14.54 3.48
CA ILE A 497 -0.26 13.31 3.41
C ILE A 497 0.01 12.84 1.98
N VAL A 498 -0.85 13.20 1.00
CA VAL A 498 -0.70 12.72 -0.39
C VAL A 498 0.52 13.38 -1.04
N THR A 499 1.52 12.56 -1.35
CA THR A 499 2.85 12.97 -1.76
C THR A 499 3.21 12.37 -3.11
N LEU A 500 3.90 13.15 -3.95
CA LEU A 500 4.42 12.68 -5.24
C LEU A 500 5.90 12.31 -5.09
N PHE A 501 6.18 11.02 -5.27
CA PHE A 501 7.52 10.43 -5.38
C PHE A 501 7.83 10.18 -6.86
N GLY A 502 8.64 11.06 -7.44
CA GLY A 502 8.90 11.13 -8.88
C GLY A 502 9.09 12.56 -9.36
N LEU A 503 9.22 12.73 -10.68
CA LEU A 503 9.37 14.03 -11.31
C LEU A 503 7.99 14.66 -11.57
N PRO A 504 7.67 15.84 -11.00
CA PRO A 504 6.32 16.41 -11.08
C PRO A 504 5.93 16.81 -12.51
N MET A 505 6.91 17.12 -13.34
CA MET A 505 6.75 17.48 -14.75
C MET A 505 6.60 16.28 -15.70
N LEU A 506 6.56 15.03 -15.21
CA LEU A 506 6.19 13.88 -16.03
C LEU A 506 4.74 14.05 -16.50
N LYS A 507 4.48 13.79 -17.79
CA LYS A 507 3.18 14.02 -18.41
C LYS A 507 2.53 12.74 -18.93
N VAL A 508 1.21 12.74 -18.96
CA VAL A 508 0.40 11.72 -19.65
C VAL A 508 -0.53 12.39 -20.66
N ASP A 509 -0.71 11.77 -21.82
CA ASP A 509 -1.62 12.27 -22.86
C ASP A 509 -2.75 11.27 -23.10
N LEU A 510 -3.89 11.51 -22.45
CA LEU A 510 -5.09 10.68 -22.59
C LEU A 510 -5.87 11.07 -23.86
N PRO A 511 -6.09 10.14 -24.81
CA PRO A 511 -6.43 10.48 -26.20
C PRO A 511 -7.87 10.90 -26.48
N ALA A 512 -8.85 10.58 -25.61
CA ALA A 512 -10.24 10.50 -26.08
C ALA A 512 -11.29 11.31 -25.29
N GLY A 513 -11.22 11.35 -23.97
CA GLY A 513 -12.20 12.07 -23.15
C GLY A 513 -11.52 13.16 -22.35
N ARG A 514 -11.73 14.43 -22.73
CA ARG A 514 -11.32 15.57 -21.92
C ARG A 514 -12.53 16.07 -21.13
N GLY A 515 -12.43 16.10 -19.81
CA GLY A 515 -13.49 16.68 -18.99
C GLY A 515 -13.56 18.19 -19.26
N ASP A 516 -14.77 18.72 -19.52
CA ASP A 516 -14.95 20.17 -19.50
C ASP A 516 -14.68 20.65 -18.07
N GLN A 517 -13.91 21.74 -17.93
CA GLN A 517 -13.88 22.47 -16.66
C GLN A 517 -15.30 23.00 -16.41
N PRO A 518 -16.00 22.61 -15.33
CA PRO A 518 -17.33 23.13 -15.05
C PRO A 518 -17.22 24.62 -14.77
N VAL A 519 -17.56 25.46 -15.75
CA VAL A 519 -17.71 26.90 -15.52
C VAL A 519 -19.15 27.14 -15.08
N GLU A 520 -19.41 27.07 -13.79
CA GLU A 520 -20.69 27.47 -13.25
C GLU A 520 -20.86 28.99 -13.35
N SER A 521 -21.93 29.44 -14.00
CA SER A 521 -22.28 30.85 -14.01
C SER A 521 -22.76 31.29 -12.63
N SER A 522 -22.29 32.45 -12.16
CA SER A 522 -22.80 33.04 -10.92
C SER A 522 -24.30 33.28 -10.99
N VAL A 523 -25.03 32.91 -9.93
CA VAL A 523 -26.46 33.24 -9.78
C VAL A 523 -26.70 34.73 -9.53
N ILE A 524 -25.63 35.48 -9.28
CA ILE A 524 -25.68 36.92 -9.01
C ILE A 524 -25.68 37.69 -10.31
N SER A 525 -26.89 38.02 -10.77
CA SER A 525 -27.10 38.85 -11.96
C SER A 525 -26.81 40.34 -11.73
N GLY A 526 -26.73 40.80 -10.48
CA GLY A 526 -26.50 42.20 -10.13
C GLY A 526 -26.51 42.47 -8.63
N THR A 527 -25.96 43.61 -8.22
CA THR A 527 -25.92 44.06 -6.82
C THR A 527 -26.48 45.49 -6.68
N MET A 528 -27.11 45.78 -5.54
CA MET A 528 -27.71 47.06 -5.16
C MET A 528 -26.88 47.78 -4.10
N GLN A 529 -26.71 49.09 -4.20
CA GLN A 529 -25.98 49.89 -3.21
C GLN A 529 -26.85 50.24 -2.00
N PHE A 530 -26.27 50.21 -0.80
CA PHE A 530 -26.91 50.83 0.36
C PHE A 530 -26.88 52.36 0.23
N LEU A 531 -28.02 52.99 0.50
CA LEU A 531 -28.16 54.46 0.44
C LEU A 531 -28.03 55.11 1.83
N SER A 532 -28.18 54.34 2.91
CA SER A 532 -27.98 54.81 4.28
C SER A 532 -26.55 54.57 4.77
N ALA A 533 -26.07 55.44 5.65
CA ALA A 533 -24.85 55.21 6.40
C ALA A 533 -25.07 54.07 7.43
N PRO A 534 -24.03 53.31 7.80
CA PRO A 534 -22.63 53.44 7.38
C PRO A 534 -22.30 52.88 5.97
N GLY A 535 -23.11 51.99 5.42
CA GLY A 535 -22.83 51.24 4.19
C GLY A 535 -22.67 52.10 2.94
N SER A 536 -23.46 53.17 2.81
CA SER A 536 -23.31 54.12 1.68
C SER A 536 -21.96 54.84 1.66
N VAL A 537 -21.33 55.01 2.82
CA VAL A 537 -19.98 55.60 2.96
C VAL A 537 -18.90 54.56 2.72
N LEU A 538 -19.15 53.32 3.13
CA LEU A 538 -18.18 52.23 3.08
C LEU A 538 -18.25 51.39 1.79
N GLY A 539 -19.11 51.77 0.85
CA GLY A 539 -19.23 51.10 -0.45
C GLY A 539 -19.88 49.72 -0.37
N LEU A 540 -20.80 49.53 0.59
CA LEU A 540 -21.53 48.29 0.79
C LEU A 540 -22.62 48.12 -0.27
N GLU A 541 -22.62 46.95 -0.91
CA GLU A 541 -23.66 46.50 -1.84
C GLU A 541 -24.28 45.20 -1.36
N TYR A 542 -25.46 44.84 -1.88
CA TYR A 542 -26.11 43.57 -1.57
C TYR A 542 -26.85 42.97 -2.76
N ALA A 543 -27.10 41.66 -2.72
CA ALA A 543 -27.99 40.95 -3.62
C ALA A 543 -28.94 40.07 -2.80
N ASP A 544 -30.24 40.14 -3.09
CA ASP A 544 -31.24 39.24 -2.52
C ASP A 544 -31.42 38.05 -3.47
N GLN A 545 -31.28 36.82 -2.95
CA GLN A 545 -31.30 35.60 -3.74
C GLN A 545 -32.22 34.56 -3.10
N SER A 546 -33.19 34.07 -3.87
CA SER A 546 -34.02 32.91 -3.52
C SER A 546 -33.49 31.69 -4.25
N LEU A 547 -33.14 30.64 -3.51
CA LEU A 547 -32.53 29.42 -4.02
C LEU A 547 -33.51 28.24 -3.82
N PRO A 548 -34.08 27.68 -4.89
CA PRO A 548 -34.92 26.49 -4.81
C PRO A 548 -34.07 25.22 -4.77
N PHE A 549 -34.54 24.20 -4.07
CA PHE A 549 -33.86 22.91 -3.94
C PHE A 549 -34.78 21.76 -4.31
N ASN A 550 -34.23 20.78 -5.03
CA ASN A 550 -34.93 19.55 -5.41
C ASN A 550 -34.23 18.35 -4.77
N LEU A 551 -34.59 18.07 -3.51
CA LEU A 551 -33.93 17.06 -2.69
C LEU A 551 -34.51 15.67 -2.96
N ALA A 552 -33.62 14.70 -3.18
CA ALA A 552 -34.01 13.30 -3.30
C ALA A 552 -33.93 12.61 -1.93
N ILE A 553 -34.98 11.86 -1.58
CA ILE A 553 -35.02 11.05 -0.36
C ILE A 553 -34.54 9.63 -0.64
N HIS A 554 -33.64 9.15 0.21
CA HIS A 554 -33.05 7.82 0.11
C HIS A 554 -33.27 7.05 1.39
N MET A 555 -33.33 5.73 1.27
CA MET A 555 -33.50 4.80 2.36
C MET A 555 -32.43 3.71 2.29
N VAL A 556 -31.79 3.40 3.42
CA VAL A 556 -30.73 2.39 3.53
C VAL A 556 -31.14 1.39 4.61
N ASP A 557 -31.18 0.11 4.27
CA ASP A 557 -31.44 -0.96 5.23
C ASP A 557 -30.17 -1.27 6.01
N LEU A 558 -30.21 -1.05 7.33
CA LEU A 558 -29.13 -1.37 8.26
C LEU A 558 -29.25 -2.83 8.67
N LYS A 559 -28.21 -3.63 8.43
CA LYS A 559 -28.23 -5.09 8.62
C LYS A 559 -27.42 -5.52 9.84
N ASP A 560 -27.88 -6.54 10.54
CA ASP A 560 -27.14 -7.16 11.64
C ASP A 560 -25.84 -7.79 11.12
N PRO A 561 -24.67 -7.44 11.69
CA PRO A 561 -23.38 -7.86 11.13
C PRO A 561 -23.11 -9.37 11.24
N ILE A 562 -23.87 -10.11 12.05
CA ILE A 562 -23.71 -11.55 12.25
C ILE A 562 -24.72 -12.33 11.40
N THR A 563 -25.97 -11.89 11.40
CA THR A 563 -27.11 -12.59 10.78
C THR A 563 -27.47 -12.05 9.40
N ASN A 564 -26.93 -10.89 9.01
CA ASN A 564 -27.23 -10.14 7.78
C ASN A 564 -28.72 -9.78 7.61
N SER A 565 -29.49 -9.80 8.70
CA SER A 565 -30.91 -9.46 8.69
C SER A 565 -31.12 -7.96 8.89
N VAL A 566 -32.12 -7.37 8.23
CA VAL A 566 -32.42 -5.93 8.37
C VAL A 566 -32.90 -5.64 9.81
N ILE A 567 -32.19 -4.76 10.51
CA ILE A 567 -32.52 -4.30 11.87
C ILE A 567 -33.47 -3.10 11.80
N ASP A 568 -33.16 -2.11 10.96
CA ASP A 568 -33.94 -0.89 10.77
C ASP A 568 -33.59 -0.26 9.41
N THR A 569 -34.34 0.76 9.00
CA THR A 569 -34.10 1.51 7.76
C THR A 569 -33.75 2.96 8.11
N ALA A 570 -32.55 3.39 7.74
CA ALA A 570 -32.09 4.76 7.84
C ALA A 570 -32.57 5.60 6.64
N THR A 571 -32.70 6.91 6.83
CA THR A 571 -33.17 7.88 5.83
C THR A 571 -32.20 9.04 5.73
N TYR A 572 -31.88 9.45 4.51
CA TYR A 572 -31.09 10.65 4.23
C TYR A 572 -31.60 11.38 2.97
N LEU A 573 -31.08 12.58 2.74
CA LEU A 573 -31.39 13.39 1.55
C LEU A 573 -30.11 13.64 0.75
N SER A 574 -30.22 13.69 -0.57
CA SER A 574 -29.17 14.20 -1.47
C SER A 574 -29.68 15.44 -2.24
N GLY A 575 -28.79 16.40 -2.47
CA GLY A 575 -29.01 17.57 -3.31
C GLY A 575 -28.50 17.36 -4.73
N SER A 576 -28.45 18.45 -5.51
CA SER A 576 -27.94 18.40 -6.90
C SER A 576 -26.42 18.13 -6.99
N ASP A 577 -25.66 18.53 -5.96
CA ASP A 577 -24.22 18.29 -5.82
C ASP A 577 -23.91 17.08 -4.92
N GLY A 578 -24.91 16.23 -4.64
CA GLY A 578 -24.76 15.02 -3.83
C GLY A 578 -25.05 15.24 -2.35
N GLN A 579 -24.17 14.72 -1.49
CA GLN A 579 -24.36 14.73 -0.03
C GLN A 579 -23.04 14.96 0.69
N THR A 580 -23.12 15.46 1.91
CA THR A 580 -21.99 15.54 2.85
C THR A 580 -22.17 14.53 3.95
N THR A 581 -21.14 13.75 4.21
CA THR A 581 -21.05 12.73 5.26
C THR A 581 -20.00 13.16 6.26
N ARG A 582 -20.30 13.01 7.55
CA ARG A 582 -19.43 13.42 8.65
C ARG A 582 -19.56 12.36 9.75
N PRO A 583 -18.44 11.88 10.33
CA PRO A 583 -18.49 10.84 11.35
C PRO A 583 -19.46 11.17 12.49
N GLY A 584 -20.44 10.29 12.69
CA GLY A 584 -21.42 10.40 13.77
C GLY A 584 -22.44 11.55 13.63
N GLU A 585 -22.46 12.25 12.50
CA GLU A 585 -23.43 13.29 12.18
C GLU A 585 -24.39 12.83 11.07
N PRO A 586 -25.60 13.40 10.96
CA PRO A 586 -26.51 13.01 9.91
C PRO A 586 -26.02 13.36 8.51
N THR A 587 -26.10 12.39 7.60
CA THR A 587 -25.84 12.58 6.17
C THR A 587 -26.81 13.62 5.60
N SER A 588 -26.24 14.70 5.07
CA SER A 588 -26.97 15.90 4.68
C SER A 588 -26.84 16.17 3.18
N PRO A 589 -27.88 16.71 2.52
CA PRO A 589 -27.81 17.04 1.11
C PRO A 589 -26.84 18.20 0.88
N LEU A 590 -26.14 18.22 -0.26
CA LEU A 590 -25.22 19.28 -0.64
C LEU A 590 -25.74 20.02 -1.87
N GLU A 591 -25.73 21.35 -1.79
CA GLU A 591 -25.98 22.29 -2.89
C GLU A 591 -24.87 23.34 -2.87
N ILE A 592 -24.18 23.51 -3.99
CA ILE A 592 -23.10 24.47 -4.21
C ILE A 592 -23.59 25.48 -5.23
N VAL A 593 -23.43 26.76 -4.92
CA VAL A 593 -23.89 27.83 -5.81
C VAL A 593 -22.79 28.86 -6.00
N ASN A 594 -22.37 29.11 -7.24
CA ASN A 594 -21.49 30.23 -7.54
C ASN A 594 -22.19 31.57 -7.22
N VAL A 595 -21.65 32.31 -6.25
CA VAL A 595 -22.13 33.63 -5.79
C VAL A 595 -21.10 34.72 -6.02
N SER A 596 -20.20 34.53 -6.98
CA SER A 596 -19.23 35.55 -7.37
C SER A 596 -19.95 36.83 -7.81
N PRO A 597 -19.41 38.02 -7.48
CA PRO A 597 -20.02 39.26 -7.95
C PRO A 597 -19.97 39.36 -9.47
N PRO A 598 -20.84 40.18 -10.09
CA PRO A 598 -20.85 40.35 -11.54
C PRO A 598 -19.48 40.80 -12.07
N VAL A 599 -19.01 40.17 -13.15
CA VAL A 599 -17.70 40.41 -13.79
C VAL A 599 -17.46 41.90 -14.10
N GLU A 600 -18.54 42.64 -14.37
CA GLU A 600 -18.55 44.07 -14.65
C GLU A 600 -18.30 44.99 -13.43
N LYS A 601 -18.25 44.44 -12.21
CA LYS A 601 -17.86 45.15 -10.99
C LYS A 601 -16.63 44.48 -10.32
N PRO A 602 -15.43 44.55 -10.92
CA PRO A 602 -14.24 43.93 -10.36
C PRO A 602 -13.89 44.51 -8.98
N GLY A 603 -13.40 43.65 -8.08
CA GLY A 603 -12.99 44.03 -6.73
C GLY A 603 -14.10 44.13 -5.69
N LEU A 604 -15.36 43.80 -6.01
CA LEU A 604 -16.34 43.44 -4.98
C LEU A 604 -15.94 42.08 -4.41
N VAL A 605 -16.11 41.92 -3.11
CA VAL A 605 -15.91 40.65 -2.42
C VAL A 605 -17.14 40.38 -1.56
N LEU A 606 -17.65 39.15 -1.56
CA LEU A 606 -18.70 38.73 -0.63
C LEU A 606 -18.14 38.80 0.79
N ARG A 607 -18.87 39.46 1.69
CA ARG A 607 -18.46 39.70 3.09
C ARG A 607 -19.31 38.94 4.08
N GLY A 608 -20.58 38.69 3.75
CA GLY A 608 -21.47 38.00 4.65
C GLY A 608 -22.78 37.59 4.00
N VAL A 609 -23.44 36.64 4.65
CA VAL A 609 -24.69 36.04 4.20
C VAL A 609 -25.72 36.17 5.31
N GLY A 610 -26.79 36.91 5.04
CA GLY A 610 -27.95 37.01 5.93
C GLY A 610 -29.06 36.07 5.49
N PHE A 611 -29.64 35.32 6.42
CA PHE A 611 -30.78 34.45 6.15
C PHE A 611 -32.08 35.26 6.30
N ARG A 612 -32.87 35.29 5.23
CA ARG A 612 -34.05 36.17 5.11
C ARG A 612 -35.37 35.41 5.10
N GLY A 613 -35.33 34.09 4.98
CA GLY A 613 -36.52 33.25 4.96
C GLY A 613 -36.30 31.96 4.20
N GLY A 614 -37.37 31.19 4.04
CA GLY A 614 -37.33 29.94 3.29
C GLY A 614 -38.55 29.07 3.58
N GLN A 615 -38.88 28.19 2.67
CA GLN A 615 -39.97 27.23 2.83
C GLN A 615 -39.40 25.88 3.23
N TYR A 616 -40.12 25.14 4.07
CA TYR A 616 -39.68 23.82 4.49
C TYR A 616 -40.84 22.86 4.77
N THR A 617 -40.51 21.58 4.74
CA THR A 617 -41.38 20.47 5.15
C THR A 617 -40.69 19.68 6.27
N GLU A 618 -41.47 18.92 7.04
CA GLU A 618 -40.94 18.10 8.14
C GLU A 618 -41.48 16.67 8.03
N LEU A 619 -40.59 15.70 8.10
CA LEU A 619 -40.87 14.28 8.15
C LEU A 619 -40.52 13.74 9.54
N ALA A 620 -41.52 13.28 10.28
CA ALA A 620 -41.35 12.75 11.63
C ALA A 620 -40.99 11.26 11.62
N ASN A 621 -40.42 10.79 12.73
CA ASN A 621 -40.17 9.37 13.02
C ASN A 621 -39.21 8.68 12.05
N ILE A 622 -38.15 9.38 11.63
CA ILE A 622 -37.09 8.82 10.77
C ILE A 622 -35.88 8.41 11.61
N LEU A 623 -35.12 7.41 11.15
CA LEU A 623 -33.77 7.18 11.63
C LEU A 623 -32.82 7.90 10.67
N PRO A 624 -32.13 8.98 11.07
CA PRO A 624 -31.14 9.59 10.19
C PRO A 624 -29.96 8.63 9.97
N LEU A 625 -29.46 8.56 8.74
CA LEU A 625 -28.18 7.90 8.45
C LEU A 625 -27.04 8.75 9.02
N SER A 626 -26.04 8.15 9.66
CA SER A 626 -25.03 8.84 10.49
C SER A 626 -23.58 8.64 10.02
N GLY A 627 -23.43 8.41 8.72
CA GLY A 627 -22.19 8.01 8.04
C GLY A 627 -22.43 7.79 6.54
N ALA A 628 -21.40 7.32 5.85
CA ALA A 628 -21.41 7.20 4.40
C ALA A 628 -22.42 6.16 3.87
N PRO A 629 -23.35 6.53 2.96
CA PRO A 629 -24.37 5.59 2.44
C PRO A 629 -23.83 4.35 1.74
N THR A 630 -22.61 4.39 1.21
CA THR A 630 -21.96 3.30 0.47
C THR A 630 -21.42 2.22 1.40
N THR A 631 -20.96 2.60 2.60
CA THR A 631 -20.25 1.74 3.53
C THR A 631 -21.02 1.48 4.83
N GLU A 632 -21.89 2.41 5.26
CA GLU A 632 -22.71 2.31 6.48
C GLU A 632 -23.98 1.49 6.25
N VAL A 633 -23.80 0.18 6.01
CA VAL A 633 -24.91 -0.79 5.85
C VAL A 633 -24.95 -1.85 6.95
N ARG A 634 -23.95 -1.88 7.84
CA ARG A 634 -23.77 -2.94 8.87
C ARG A 634 -23.99 -2.40 10.29
N GLY A 635 -25.18 -2.64 10.82
CA GLY A 635 -25.55 -2.39 12.21
C GLY A 635 -26.21 -1.04 12.45
N LEU A 636 -26.79 -0.88 13.63
CA LEU A 636 -27.25 0.42 14.13
C LEU A 636 -26.06 1.14 14.78
N HIS A 637 -25.59 2.23 14.16
CA HIS A 637 -24.74 3.19 14.84
C HIS A 637 -25.51 3.81 16.02
N THR A 638 -24.81 4.37 17.02
CA THR A 638 -25.58 5.01 18.10
C THR A 638 -26.29 6.23 17.53
N PRO A 639 -27.59 6.41 17.83
CA PRO A 639 -28.41 7.42 17.20
C PRO A 639 -27.87 8.84 17.43
N PHE A 640 -27.78 9.63 16.36
CA PHE A 640 -27.56 11.07 16.49
C PHE A 640 -28.74 11.70 17.23
N THR A 641 -28.47 12.35 18.37
CA THR A 641 -29.49 13.03 19.16
C THR A 641 -29.22 14.53 19.25
N SER A 642 -30.19 15.33 18.82
CA SER A 642 -30.14 16.80 18.96
C SER A 642 -31.46 17.32 19.49
N ARG A 643 -31.43 18.11 20.56
CA ARG A 643 -32.65 18.75 21.11
C ARG A 643 -33.12 19.94 20.28
N VAL A 644 -32.32 20.38 19.31
CA VAL A 644 -32.59 21.49 18.40
C VAL A 644 -32.47 21.01 16.96
N PHE A 645 -32.97 21.79 16.01
CA PHE A 645 -32.74 21.51 14.60
C PHE A 645 -31.27 21.74 14.25
N TYR A 646 -30.55 20.65 13.95
CA TYR A 646 -29.14 20.62 13.57
C TYR A 646 -28.97 20.37 12.06
N PRO A 647 -28.05 21.05 11.36
CA PRO A 647 -27.28 22.21 11.81
C PRO A 647 -28.17 23.44 11.93
N ILE A 648 -27.91 24.30 12.92
CA ILE A 648 -28.68 25.53 13.15
C ILE A 648 -28.52 26.52 11.99
N LYS A 649 -27.33 26.56 11.38
CA LYS A 649 -26.98 27.36 10.19
C LYS A 649 -26.67 26.39 9.03
N PRO A 650 -27.65 26.03 8.21
CA PRO A 650 -27.47 25.10 7.07
C PRO A 650 -26.80 25.74 5.83
N TRP A 651 -25.89 26.70 6.00
CA TRP A 651 -25.17 27.34 4.89
C TRP A 651 -23.81 27.88 5.32
N GLU A 652 -22.85 27.89 4.39
CA GLU A 652 -21.48 28.36 4.58
C GLU A 652 -20.95 28.97 3.27
N VAL A 653 -19.91 29.81 3.34
CA VAL A 653 -19.28 30.40 2.15
C VAL A 653 -17.90 29.82 2.00
N ASN A 654 -17.55 29.45 0.77
CA ASN A 654 -16.21 29.02 0.40
C ASN A 654 -15.57 30.04 -0.55
N TYR A 655 -14.35 30.48 -0.22
CA TYR A 655 -13.56 31.43 -1.02
C TYR A 655 -12.34 30.78 -1.71
N PHE A 656 -12.08 29.48 -1.51
CA PHE A 656 -10.81 28.85 -1.91
C PHE A 656 -10.43 29.11 -3.37
N ASP A 657 -11.36 28.92 -4.30
CA ASP A 657 -11.11 29.13 -5.73
C ASP A 657 -10.77 30.61 -6.05
N ALA A 658 -11.53 31.55 -5.47
CA ALA A 658 -11.22 32.99 -5.55
C ALA A 658 -9.87 33.39 -4.89
N LEU A 659 -9.29 32.56 -4.02
CA LEU A 659 -7.98 32.80 -3.43
C LEU A 659 -6.84 32.34 -4.33
N THR A 660 -6.99 31.17 -4.94
CA THR A 660 -6.00 30.60 -5.86
C THR A 660 -5.95 31.35 -7.18
N ASP A 661 -7.09 31.86 -7.64
CA ASP A 661 -7.20 32.71 -8.82
C ASP A 661 -8.05 33.95 -8.54
N PRO A 662 -7.44 35.07 -8.10
CA PRO A 662 -8.18 36.30 -7.82
C PRO A 662 -8.85 36.96 -9.04
N LEU A 663 -8.55 36.52 -10.27
CA LEU A 663 -9.09 37.08 -11.51
C LEU A 663 -10.28 36.28 -12.04
N SER A 664 -10.22 34.95 -11.96
CA SER A 664 -11.25 34.04 -12.51
C SER A 664 -11.93 33.16 -11.46
N GLY A 665 -11.33 33.00 -10.29
CA GLY A 665 -11.79 32.09 -9.26
C GLY A 665 -13.13 32.51 -8.67
N THR A 666 -13.92 31.50 -8.30
CA THR A 666 -15.30 31.66 -7.86
C THR A 666 -15.43 31.75 -6.34
N THR A 667 -16.39 32.55 -5.88
CA THR A 667 -16.90 32.46 -4.51
C THR A 667 -18.14 31.58 -4.51
N GLN A 668 -18.17 30.57 -3.65
CA GLN A 668 -19.24 29.57 -3.62
C GLN A 668 -20.04 29.65 -2.31
N LEU A 669 -21.36 29.53 -2.41
CA LEU A 669 -22.27 29.38 -1.27
C LEU A 669 -22.64 27.90 -1.16
N TYR A 670 -22.21 27.28 -0.06
CA TYR A 670 -22.51 25.90 0.30
C TYR A 670 -23.77 25.87 1.16
N ILE A 671 -24.70 24.99 0.81
CA ILE A 671 -25.99 24.89 1.50
C ILE A 671 -26.28 23.43 1.77
N THR A 672 -26.64 23.14 3.02
CA THR A 672 -27.14 21.83 3.43
C THR A 672 -28.62 21.97 3.78
N PRO A 673 -29.54 21.96 2.80
CA PRO A 673 -30.95 22.35 2.97
C PRO A 673 -31.80 21.32 3.76
N ALA A 674 -31.24 20.71 4.80
CA ALA A 674 -31.93 19.83 5.73
C ALA A 674 -31.48 20.09 7.18
N GLN A 675 -32.36 19.79 8.14
CA GLN A 675 -32.05 19.84 9.57
C GLN A 675 -32.71 18.67 10.31
N ILE A 676 -32.13 18.21 11.41
CA ILE A 676 -32.65 17.10 12.21
C ILE A 676 -32.83 17.51 13.67
N GLN A 677 -33.95 17.11 14.26
CA GLN A 677 -34.25 17.29 15.69
C GLN A 677 -34.83 16.00 16.28
N THR A 678 -34.32 15.60 17.44
CA THR A 678 -34.81 14.46 18.21
C THR A 678 -35.82 14.94 19.27
N PRO A 679 -37.05 14.37 19.29
CA PRO A 679 -38.11 14.84 20.18
C PRO A 679 -37.90 14.50 21.67
N ASP A 680 -37.19 13.41 21.96
CA ASP A 680 -36.86 12.94 23.31
C ASP A 680 -35.43 12.36 23.32
N PRO A 681 -34.56 12.70 24.27
CA PRO A 681 -33.25 12.05 24.45
C PRO A 681 -33.28 10.52 24.56
N ALA A 682 -34.42 9.92 24.94
CA ALA A 682 -34.60 8.47 24.97
C ALA A 682 -35.07 7.88 23.61
N SER A 683 -35.45 8.74 22.65
CA SER A 683 -35.82 8.33 21.29
C SER A 683 -34.59 8.26 20.39
N TYR A 684 -34.52 7.21 19.58
CA TYR A 684 -33.52 7.08 18.51
C TYR A 684 -34.06 7.50 17.12
N LYS A 685 -35.36 7.80 17.02
CA LYS A 685 -35.99 8.38 15.83
C LYS A 685 -36.13 9.89 15.98
N SER A 686 -35.98 10.61 14.87
CA SER A 686 -35.90 12.06 14.78
C SER A 686 -36.92 12.64 13.78
N THR A 687 -37.04 13.97 13.79
CA THR A 687 -37.76 14.76 12.78
C THR A 687 -36.75 15.36 11.83
N LEU A 688 -36.90 15.07 10.53
CA LEU A 688 -36.13 15.65 9.44
C LEU A 688 -36.89 16.83 8.84
N ARG A 689 -36.32 18.02 8.92
CA ARG A 689 -36.76 19.20 8.19
C ARG A 689 -36.01 19.28 6.87
N ALA A 690 -36.74 19.49 5.77
CA ALA A 690 -36.17 19.68 4.43
C ALA A 690 -36.62 21.03 3.87
N PHE A 691 -35.68 21.89 3.49
CA PHE A 691 -35.96 23.15 2.81
C PHE A 691 -36.10 22.91 1.32
N ASN A 692 -37.24 23.31 0.75
CA ASN A 692 -37.44 23.33 -0.70
C ASN A 692 -37.03 24.68 -1.32
N GLN A 693 -36.87 25.72 -0.50
CA GLN A 693 -36.32 27.01 -0.89
C GLN A 693 -35.71 27.72 0.33
N MET A 694 -34.59 28.41 0.13
CA MET A 694 -34.03 29.35 1.12
C MET A 694 -33.77 30.72 0.48
N ASP A 695 -34.01 31.77 1.26
CA ASP A 695 -33.85 33.16 0.84
C ASP A 695 -32.68 33.80 1.60
N PHE A 696 -31.72 34.33 0.86
CA PHE A 696 -30.51 34.95 1.38
C PHE A 696 -30.38 36.41 0.93
N ARG A 697 -29.76 37.23 1.77
CA ARG A 697 -29.18 38.51 1.40
C ARG A 697 -27.65 38.40 1.48
N LEU A 698 -27.00 38.54 0.35
CA LEU A 698 -25.55 38.47 0.18
C LEU A 698 -24.98 39.89 0.20
N TYR A 699 -24.01 40.17 1.08
CA TYR A 699 -23.44 41.51 1.26
C TYR A 699 -22.04 41.58 0.67
N TYR A 700 -21.79 42.52 -0.25
CA TYR A 700 -20.51 42.70 -0.94
C TYR A 700 -19.88 44.04 -0.60
N SER A 701 -18.56 44.07 -0.46
CA SER A 701 -17.81 45.31 -0.21
C SER A 701 -16.59 45.40 -1.10
N LYS A 702 -16.27 46.63 -1.54
CA LYS A 702 -14.96 46.97 -2.14
C LYS A 702 -13.91 47.34 -1.10
N ASN A 703 -14.34 47.63 0.13
CA ASN A 703 -13.45 47.98 1.23
C ASN A 703 -12.95 46.70 1.90
N ILE A 704 -11.82 46.18 1.40
CA ILE A 704 -11.28 44.87 1.76
C ILE A 704 -9.91 44.91 2.44
N SER A 705 -9.17 46.03 2.38
CA SER A 705 -7.78 46.13 2.85
C SER A 705 -7.51 47.21 3.91
N ASP A 706 -8.48 48.08 4.24
CA ASP A 706 -8.29 49.14 5.26
C ASP A 706 -8.57 48.64 6.69
N THR A 707 -8.13 49.40 7.71
CA THR A 707 -8.37 49.07 9.14
C THR A 707 -9.86 48.91 9.49
N ILE A 708 -10.76 49.55 8.75
CA ILE A 708 -12.21 49.38 8.93
C ILE A 708 -12.68 48.03 8.36
N ALA A 709 -12.12 47.59 7.23
CA ALA A 709 -12.33 46.25 6.68
C ALA A 709 -11.78 45.15 7.61
N LEU A 710 -10.86 45.53 8.52
CA LEU A 710 -10.35 44.67 9.60
C LEU A 710 -11.32 44.49 10.80
N SER A 711 -12.52 45.09 10.74
CA SER A 711 -13.48 45.07 11.85
C SER A 711 -14.17 43.72 12.05
N GLY A 712 -14.45 43.39 13.31
CA GLY A 712 -15.37 42.32 13.73
C GLY A 712 -16.75 42.34 13.07
N ALA A 713 -17.37 41.17 12.88
CA ALA A 713 -18.82 41.08 12.77
C ALA A 713 -19.48 41.67 14.04
N PRO A 714 -20.66 42.29 13.96
CA PRO A 714 -21.29 42.98 15.09
C PRO A 714 -21.68 41.99 16.20
N THR A 715 -21.45 42.33 17.47
CA THR A 715 -21.84 41.48 18.60
C THR A 715 -23.24 41.82 19.09
N ILE A 716 -24.13 40.84 19.08
CA ILE A 716 -25.46 40.93 19.70
C ILE A 716 -25.28 40.63 21.19
N VAL A 717 -25.47 41.64 22.05
CA VAL A 717 -25.18 41.54 23.50
C VAL A 717 -26.43 41.37 24.34
N GLN A 718 -27.59 41.66 23.77
CA GLN A 718 -28.88 41.49 24.43
C GLN A 718 -29.97 41.23 23.41
N VAL A 719 -30.79 40.22 23.68
CA VAL A 719 -32.04 39.95 22.98
C VAL A 719 -33.12 39.82 24.05
N ASN A 720 -34.04 40.78 24.09
CA ASN A 720 -35.25 40.69 24.88
C ASN A 720 -36.46 40.63 23.96
N ASP A 721 -37.50 39.96 24.43
CA ASP A 721 -38.81 40.01 23.81
C ASP A 721 -39.91 40.15 24.87
N LEU A 722 -41.04 40.71 24.44
CA LEU A 722 -42.23 40.88 25.25
C LEU A 722 -43.45 40.38 24.47
N VAL A 723 -44.12 39.36 25.01
CA VAL A 723 -45.34 38.79 24.43
C VAL A 723 -46.54 39.62 24.88
N GLY A 724 -47.21 40.26 23.92
CA GLY A 724 -48.55 40.84 24.08
C GLY A 724 -49.64 39.91 23.51
N ASP A 725 -50.90 40.35 23.56
CA ASP A 725 -52.06 39.52 23.17
C ASP A 725 -52.11 39.14 21.68
N LEU A 726 -51.55 39.99 20.79
CA LEU A 726 -51.54 39.79 19.33
C LEU A 726 -50.15 40.03 18.69
N ALA A 727 -49.16 40.45 19.46
CA ALA A 727 -47.85 40.80 18.94
C ALA A 727 -46.73 40.49 19.92
N THR A 728 -45.56 40.16 19.40
CA THR A 728 -44.31 40.05 20.15
C THR A 728 -43.43 41.26 19.82
N SER A 729 -43.08 42.06 20.82
CA SER A 729 -42.13 43.16 20.66
C SER A 729 -40.71 42.69 20.97
N PHE A 730 -39.73 43.11 20.16
CA PHE A 730 -38.32 42.80 20.32
C PHE A 730 -37.53 44.04 20.71
N ASP A 731 -36.59 43.86 21.63
CA ASP A 731 -35.64 44.86 22.11
C ASP A 731 -34.25 44.22 22.11
N VAL A 732 -33.42 44.66 21.16
CA VAL A 732 -32.12 44.07 20.86
C VAL A 732 -31.02 45.10 21.03
N ARG A 733 -29.91 44.72 21.67
CA ARG A 733 -28.69 45.55 21.71
C ARG A 733 -27.57 44.90 20.93
N VAL A 734 -26.97 45.70 20.04
CA VAL A 734 -25.89 45.30 19.15
C VAL A 734 -24.75 46.30 19.25
N VAL A 735 -23.54 45.81 19.45
CA VAL A 735 -22.31 46.60 19.53
C VAL A 735 -21.32 46.14 18.47
N GLY A 736 -20.45 47.01 18.00
CA GLY A 736 -19.44 46.68 17.00
C GLY A 736 -18.38 47.75 16.92
N ASN A 737 -17.42 47.60 16.00
CA ASN A 737 -16.44 48.66 15.75
C ASN A 737 -17.17 49.94 15.33
N PRO A 738 -17.03 51.05 16.08
CA PRO A 738 -17.71 52.30 15.74
C PRO A 738 -17.42 52.82 14.33
N ALA A 739 -16.23 52.52 13.79
CA ALA A 739 -15.84 52.93 12.43
C ALA A 739 -16.55 52.13 11.33
N ALA A 740 -16.94 50.88 11.59
CA ALA A 740 -17.76 50.08 10.68
C ALA A 740 -19.26 50.35 10.89
N GLY A 741 -19.66 50.70 12.12
CA GLY A 741 -21.06 50.92 12.51
C GLY A 741 -21.95 49.68 12.35
N ILE A 742 -23.24 49.81 12.73
CA ILE A 742 -24.25 48.76 12.50
C ILE A 742 -25.15 49.22 11.36
N GLN A 743 -25.35 48.37 10.36
CA GLN A 743 -26.07 48.70 9.13
C GLN A 743 -27.52 48.22 9.16
N GLU A 744 -27.78 46.96 9.50
CA GLU A 744 -29.14 46.42 9.68
C GLU A 744 -29.15 45.42 10.85
N VAL A 745 -30.27 45.33 11.54
CA VAL A 745 -30.59 44.27 12.52
C VAL A 745 -31.97 43.72 12.17
N TRP A 746 -32.12 42.40 12.16
CA TRP A 746 -33.40 41.76 11.83
C TRP A 746 -33.63 40.51 12.67
N VAL A 747 -34.91 40.15 12.80
CA VAL A 747 -35.37 38.90 13.41
C VAL A 747 -35.89 38.01 12.30
N THR A 748 -35.38 36.79 12.20
CA THR A 748 -35.89 35.76 11.29
C THR A 748 -36.63 34.73 12.13
N TYR A 749 -37.89 34.43 11.78
CA TYR A 749 -38.79 33.61 12.59
C TYR A 749 -39.59 32.61 11.75
N THR A 750 -40.08 31.55 12.39
CA THR A 750 -41.04 30.59 11.82
C THR A 750 -42.15 30.29 12.84
N ASP A 751 -43.34 29.98 12.35
CA ASP A 751 -44.45 29.43 13.13
C ASP A 751 -44.49 27.91 12.94
N SER A 752 -44.13 27.18 14.00
CA SER A 752 -44.10 25.70 13.96
C SER A 752 -45.49 25.05 13.81
N SER A 753 -46.57 25.81 14.00
CA SER A 753 -47.95 25.34 13.90
C SER A 753 -48.66 25.68 12.57
N ALA A 754 -48.02 26.45 11.70
CA ALA A 754 -48.61 26.85 10.42
C ALA A 754 -48.69 25.69 9.41
N ASP A 755 -49.75 25.67 8.60
CA ASP A 755 -49.93 24.68 7.52
C ASP A 755 -48.86 24.83 6.42
N ASN A 756 -48.54 26.07 6.04
CA ASN A 756 -47.42 26.41 5.17
C ASN A 756 -46.23 26.87 6.02
N LYS A 757 -45.40 25.91 6.42
CA LYS A 757 -44.21 26.16 7.24
C LYS A 757 -43.17 26.95 6.46
N GLN A 758 -42.85 28.14 6.95
CA GLN A 758 -41.89 29.05 6.33
C GLN A 758 -41.17 29.91 7.37
N TRP A 759 -39.90 30.18 7.11
CA TRP A 759 -39.12 31.23 7.77
C TRP A 759 -39.34 32.57 7.08
N GLN A 760 -39.45 33.63 7.85
CA GLN A 760 -39.65 35.01 7.38
C GLN A 760 -38.86 35.99 8.26
N SER A 761 -38.48 37.15 7.71
CA SER A 761 -37.75 38.17 8.48
C SER A 761 -38.52 39.47 8.66
N ILE A 762 -38.32 40.10 9.82
CA ILE A 762 -38.67 41.51 10.09
C ILE A 762 -37.42 42.32 10.40
N SER A 763 -37.26 43.48 9.79
CA SER A 763 -36.17 44.40 10.09
C SER A 763 -36.51 45.24 11.32
N LEU A 764 -35.55 45.40 12.22
CA LEU A 764 -35.68 46.25 13.41
C LEU A 764 -35.30 47.69 13.06
N ALA A 765 -35.91 48.64 13.75
CA ALA A 765 -35.56 50.05 13.67
C ALA A 765 -34.50 50.39 14.71
N GLN A 766 -33.45 51.11 14.31
CA GLN A 766 -32.45 51.65 15.23
C GLN A 766 -33.07 52.78 16.06
N ASP A 767 -32.75 52.82 17.35
CA ASP A 767 -33.10 53.93 18.22
C ASP A 767 -32.35 55.21 17.79
N ALA A 768 -33.05 56.35 17.81
CA ALA A 768 -32.50 57.62 17.33
C ALA A 768 -31.47 58.24 18.30
N GLU A 769 -31.49 57.85 19.58
CA GLU A 769 -30.62 58.37 20.65
C GLU A 769 -29.54 57.35 21.06
N ASP A 770 -29.78 56.05 20.85
CA ASP A 770 -28.84 54.97 21.14
C ASP A 770 -28.55 54.09 19.90
N SER A 771 -27.43 54.36 19.24
CA SER A 771 -26.99 53.59 18.05
C SER A 771 -26.79 52.08 18.28
N THR A 772 -26.74 51.63 19.53
CA THR A 772 -26.63 50.21 19.88
C THR A 772 -27.97 49.53 20.07
N HIS A 773 -29.07 50.28 20.14
CA HIS A 773 -30.40 49.78 20.50
C HIS A 773 -31.30 49.68 19.27
N TRP A 774 -31.97 48.53 19.14
CA TRP A 774 -32.81 48.18 17.99
C TRP A 774 -34.14 47.59 18.46
N ILE A 775 -35.24 48.07 17.90
CA ILE A 775 -36.60 47.71 18.32
C ILE A 775 -37.46 47.30 17.13
N GLY A 776 -38.38 46.37 17.35
CA GLY A 776 -39.36 45.95 16.33
C GLY A 776 -40.50 45.15 16.92
N SER A 777 -41.49 44.81 16.10
CA SER A 777 -42.65 44.04 16.54
C SER A 777 -43.06 43.04 15.45
N LEU A 778 -43.33 41.81 15.87
CA LEU A 778 -43.94 40.76 15.06
C LEU A 778 -45.43 40.66 15.42
N ASP A 779 -46.31 40.80 14.43
CA ASP A 779 -47.72 40.47 14.56
C ASP A 779 -47.88 38.95 14.47
N VAL A 780 -48.36 38.33 15.55
CA VAL A 780 -48.57 36.87 15.63
C VAL A 780 -50.03 36.49 15.38
N GLY A 781 -50.94 37.45 15.20
CA GLY A 781 -52.36 37.19 14.92
C GLY A 781 -52.98 36.22 15.94
N SER A 782 -53.58 35.11 15.45
CA SER A 782 -54.12 34.03 16.29
C SER A 782 -53.09 32.95 16.68
N THR A 783 -51.87 33.03 16.15
CA THR A 783 -50.80 32.09 16.47
C THR A 783 -50.31 32.34 17.89
N SER A 784 -50.22 31.27 18.68
CA SER A 784 -49.61 31.34 20.00
C SER A 784 -48.14 31.74 19.86
N ALA A 785 -47.72 32.79 20.59
CA ALA A 785 -46.31 33.21 20.61
C ALA A 785 -45.36 32.07 21.01
N LYS A 786 -45.83 31.03 21.72
CA LYS A 786 -45.07 29.82 22.05
C LYS A 786 -44.75 28.91 20.85
N ASN A 787 -45.46 29.05 19.74
CA ASN A 787 -45.23 28.28 18.51
C ASN A 787 -44.18 28.94 17.61
N ILE A 788 -43.86 30.21 17.89
CA ILE A 788 -42.84 30.96 17.17
C ILE A 788 -41.45 30.49 17.62
N ARG A 789 -40.57 30.28 16.65
CA ARG A 789 -39.12 30.13 16.84
C ARG A 789 -38.43 31.23 16.09
N TYR A 790 -37.45 31.90 16.70
CA TYR A 790 -36.74 32.99 16.03
C TYR A 790 -35.24 33.03 16.32
N ILE A 791 -34.52 33.71 15.44
CA ILE A 791 -33.11 34.05 15.55
C ILE A 791 -32.95 35.55 15.32
N VAL A 792 -31.86 36.13 15.82
CA VAL A 792 -31.54 37.54 15.60
C VAL A 792 -30.27 37.63 14.79
N GLN A 793 -30.24 38.50 13.79
CA GLN A 793 -29.07 38.71 12.96
C GLN A 793 -28.78 40.21 12.82
N ALA A 794 -27.50 40.53 12.66
CA ALA A 794 -27.04 41.91 12.51
C ALA A 794 -25.90 41.98 11.49
N VAL A 795 -25.82 43.07 10.74
CA VAL A 795 -24.75 43.32 9.76
C VAL A 795 -24.12 44.69 9.99
N ASN A 796 -22.81 44.80 9.84
CA ASN A 796 -22.07 46.06 9.95
C ASN A 796 -21.96 46.79 8.59
N GLY A 797 -21.42 48.00 8.58
CA GLY A 797 -21.28 48.80 7.35
C GLY A 797 -20.29 48.27 6.31
N VAL A 798 -19.51 47.23 6.62
CA VAL A 798 -18.64 46.51 5.67
C VAL A 798 -19.20 45.13 5.29
N GLY A 799 -20.43 44.80 5.70
CA GLY A 799 -21.15 43.61 5.24
C GLY A 799 -20.90 42.32 6.03
N LEU A 800 -20.21 42.37 7.17
CA LEU A 800 -20.04 41.19 8.02
C LEU A 800 -21.30 40.95 8.85
N VAL A 801 -21.80 39.72 8.82
CA VAL A 801 -23.07 39.31 9.44
C VAL A 801 -22.82 38.48 10.68
N SER A 802 -23.58 38.76 11.75
CA SER A 802 -23.67 37.94 12.95
C SER A 802 -25.04 37.31 13.07
N MET A 803 -25.10 36.17 13.74
CA MET A 803 -26.33 35.45 14.08
C MET A 803 -26.28 35.07 15.55
N ASP A 804 -27.37 35.33 16.26
CA ASP A 804 -27.53 35.05 17.68
C ASP A 804 -28.73 34.12 17.92
N THR A 805 -28.55 33.22 18.89
CA THR A 805 -29.50 32.17 19.27
C THR A 805 -29.56 32.06 20.80
N ASN A 806 -30.63 31.48 21.32
CA ASN A 806 -30.80 31.26 22.76
C ASN A 806 -29.96 30.05 23.22
N LEU A 807 -28.67 30.26 23.47
CA LEU A 807 -27.74 29.22 23.95
C LEU A 807 -27.74 27.97 23.06
N GLY A 808 -27.66 28.16 21.74
CA GLY A 808 -27.68 27.06 20.77
C GLY A 808 -29.08 26.52 20.47
N SER A 809 -30.15 27.18 20.94
CA SER A 809 -31.54 26.92 20.54
C SER A 809 -32.16 28.14 19.87
N TYR A 810 -33.16 27.95 19.02
CA TYR A 810 -33.98 29.09 18.58
C TYR A 810 -34.68 29.72 19.79
N TYR A 811 -34.82 31.04 19.79
CA TYR A 811 -35.59 31.73 20.81
C TYR A 811 -37.08 31.37 20.72
N THR A 812 -37.74 31.31 21.89
CA THR A 812 -39.19 31.25 22.00
C THR A 812 -39.68 32.53 22.69
N PRO A 813 -40.63 33.27 22.09
CA PRO A 813 -41.18 34.47 22.74
C PRO A 813 -41.75 34.21 24.14
N GLY A 814 -41.43 35.10 25.07
CA GLY A 814 -41.89 35.12 26.45
C GLY A 814 -41.13 34.17 27.37
N GLU A 815 -40.21 33.38 26.81
CA GLU A 815 -39.35 32.47 27.56
C GLU A 815 -38.12 33.25 28.06
N ARG A 816 -38.22 33.84 29.25
CA ARG A 816 -37.04 34.43 29.92
C ARG A 816 -36.11 33.32 30.41
N ALA A 817 -34.80 33.54 30.28
CA ALA A 817 -33.81 32.79 31.06
C ALA A 817 -34.16 32.92 32.55
N GLY A 818 -34.73 31.87 33.15
CA GLY A 818 -35.08 31.86 34.57
C GLY A 818 -33.83 31.99 35.43
N GLN A 819 -33.98 32.49 36.68
CA GLN A 819 -32.95 32.26 37.68
C GLN A 819 -32.80 30.75 37.88
N THR A 820 -31.70 30.20 37.36
CA THR A 820 -31.36 28.79 37.46
C THR A 820 -31.03 28.42 38.91
N THR A 821 -31.56 27.30 39.39
CA THR A 821 -31.30 26.72 40.72
C THR A 821 -29.89 26.15 40.79
N ALA A 822 -29.12 26.47 41.83
CA ALA A 822 -27.77 25.94 42.01
C ALA A 822 -27.75 24.40 42.13
N THR A 823 -26.75 23.77 41.54
CA THR A 823 -26.56 22.31 41.56
C THR A 823 -25.16 21.95 42.07
N THR A 824 -25.04 20.75 42.64
CA THR A 824 -23.78 20.15 43.10
C THR A 824 -23.57 18.80 42.43
N LEU A 825 -22.32 18.52 42.06
CA LEU A 825 -21.91 17.23 41.52
C LEU A 825 -20.69 16.74 42.29
N THR A 826 -20.70 15.48 42.72
CA THR A 826 -19.61 14.88 43.49
C THR A 826 -19.35 13.45 43.01
N PHE A 827 -18.08 13.12 42.79
CA PHE A 827 -17.66 11.74 42.50
C PHE A 827 -17.88 10.83 43.72
N ASN A 828 -18.28 9.59 43.46
CA ASN A 828 -18.26 8.49 44.43
C ASN A 828 -16.87 7.81 44.45
N GLU A 829 -16.63 6.88 45.38
CA GLU A 829 -15.39 6.08 45.40
C GLU A 829 -15.22 5.30 44.08
N HIS A 830 -14.03 5.43 43.47
CA HIS A 830 -13.60 4.75 42.25
C HIS A 830 -12.19 4.17 42.43
N LEU A 831 -11.78 3.24 41.57
CA LEU A 831 -10.39 2.76 41.54
C LEU A 831 -9.47 3.88 41.00
N PRO A 832 -8.28 4.08 41.57
CA PRO A 832 -7.38 5.14 41.12
C PRO A 832 -6.67 4.82 39.81
N ASN A 833 -6.77 3.58 39.30
CA ASN A 833 -6.08 3.14 38.10
C ASN A 833 -6.79 1.99 37.36
N GLY A 834 -6.36 1.75 36.12
CA GLY A 834 -6.72 0.60 35.29
C GLY A 834 -5.79 0.46 34.08
N ALA A 835 -5.78 -0.72 33.44
CA ALA A 835 -4.92 -1.00 32.29
C ALA A 835 -5.53 -0.51 30.97
N TYR A 836 -4.70 -0.13 30.02
CA TYR A 836 -5.12 0.23 28.67
C TYR A 836 -6.02 -0.86 28.04
N GLY A 837 -7.03 -0.47 27.26
CA GLY A 837 -7.94 -1.39 26.58
C GLY A 837 -9.00 -2.05 27.48
N THR A 838 -8.92 -1.88 28.80
CA THR A 838 -9.95 -2.37 29.75
C THR A 838 -11.04 -1.33 29.99
N GLU A 839 -12.11 -1.69 30.69
CA GLU A 839 -13.19 -0.77 31.08
C GLU A 839 -13.17 -0.46 32.59
N SER A 840 -13.54 0.77 32.96
CA SER A 840 -13.64 1.19 34.36
C SER A 840 -14.93 1.95 34.65
N ASP A 841 -15.51 1.70 35.84
CA ASP A 841 -16.73 2.36 36.30
C ASP A 841 -16.43 3.72 36.94
N PHE A 842 -17.14 4.74 36.49
CA PHE A 842 -17.13 6.07 37.08
C PHE A 842 -18.53 6.45 37.54
N SER A 843 -18.65 6.96 38.77
CA SER A 843 -19.94 7.31 39.35
C SER A 843 -19.90 8.68 40.04
N ALA A 844 -21.00 9.42 39.91
CA ALA A 844 -21.19 10.72 40.53
C ALA A 844 -22.65 10.90 40.99
N ILE A 845 -22.87 11.85 41.89
CA ILE A 845 -24.20 12.22 42.40
C ILE A 845 -24.48 13.67 42.06
N LEU A 846 -25.57 13.93 41.35
CA LEU A 846 -26.08 15.26 41.02
C LEU A 846 -27.25 15.64 41.92
N ALA A 847 -27.16 16.80 42.57
CA ALA A 847 -28.18 17.29 43.48
C ALA A 847 -28.36 18.81 43.42
N THR A 848 -29.43 19.29 44.05
CA THR A 848 -29.61 20.68 44.50
C THR A 848 -29.50 20.73 46.02
N GLU A 849 -29.54 21.92 46.62
CA GLU A 849 -29.70 22.05 48.08
C GLU A 849 -30.93 21.33 48.64
N THR A 850 -31.96 21.12 47.81
CA THR A 850 -33.24 20.53 48.22
C THR A 850 -33.35 19.03 48.00
N GLY A 851 -32.39 18.40 47.31
CA GLY A 851 -32.38 16.96 47.05
C GLY A 851 -31.78 16.55 45.70
N PRO A 852 -31.69 15.24 45.44
CA PRO A 852 -31.12 14.69 44.21
C PRO A 852 -31.93 15.04 42.96
N LEU A 853 -31.24 15.18 41.83
CA LEU A 853 -31.88 15.44 40.54
C LEU A 853 -32.00 14.15 39.74
N VAL A 854 -33.23 13.75 39.40
CA VAL A 854 -33.56 12.52 38.70
C VAL A 854 -33.70 12.78 37.20
N ASN A 855 -33.34 11.80 36.37
CA ASN A 855 -33.45 11.85 34.90
C ASN A 855 -32.66 13.01 34.26
N MET A 856 -31.54 13.39 34.87
CA MET A 856 -30.65 14.43 34.36
C MET A 856 -29.42 13.83 33.68
N PRO A 857 -28.96 14.39 32.55
CA PRO A 857 -27.78 13.89 31.86
C PRO A 857 -26.49 14.40 32.50
N VAL A 858 -25.57 13.51 32.83
CA VAL A 858 -24.22 13.83 33.31
C VAL A 858 -23.20 13.21 32.37
N ILE A 859 -22.17 13.96 32.02
CA ILE A 859 -21.10 13.55 31.12
C ILE A 859 -19.84 13.30 31.95
N PHE A 860 -19.21 12.14 31.76
CA PHE A 860 -17.89 11.81 32.32
C PHE A 860 -16.84 11.86 31.22
N LYS A 861 -15.66 12.38 31.51
CA LYS A 861 -14.55 12.54 30.55
C LYS A 861 -13.22 12.09 31.15
N LEU A 862 -12.46 11.31 30.39
CA LEU A 862 -11.09 10.85 30.66
C LEU A 862 -10.24 11.08 29.39
N GLY A 863 -9.37 12.10 29.41
CA GLY A 863 -8.64 12.52 28.20
C GLY A 863 -9.60 12.98 27.09
N PRO A 864 -9.48 12.48 25.84
CA PRO A 864 -10.45 12.74 24.77
C PRO A 864 -11.75 11.92 24.90
N HIS A 865 -11.76 10.83 25.67
CA HIS A 865 -12.92 9.94 25.78
C HIS A 865 -13.96 10.48 26.75
N TYR A 866 -15.24 10.38 26.40
CA TYR A 866 -16.32 10.72 27.30
C TYR A 866 -17.51 9.75 27.16
N ARG A 867 -18.38 9.73 28.17
CA ARG A 867 -19.61 8.95 28.22
C ARG A 867 -20.69 9.75 28.91
N ARG A 868 -21.91 9.66 28.38
CA ARG A 868 -23.09 10.28 29.01
C ARG A 868 -23.90 9.22 29.77
N GLY A 869 -24.26 9.54 31.01
CA GLY A 869 -25.21 8.76 31.81
C GLY A 869 -26.41 9.60 32.24
N ILE A 870 -27.47 8.93 32.69
CA ILE A 870 -28.67 9.56 33.24
C ILE A 870 -28.75 9.27 34.74
N THR A 871 -29.09 10.28 35.53
CA THR A 871 -29.21 10.13 36.98
C THR A 871 -30.46 9.34 37.38
N ASP A 872 -30.30 8.44 38.34
CA ASP A 872 -31.37 7.64 38.93
C ASP A 872 -32.20 8.43 39.97
N ALA A 873 -33.11 7.74 40.67
CA ALA A 873 -33.96 8.32 41.71
C ALA A 873 -33.17 8.93 42.90
N GLY A 874 -31.93 8.49 43.12
CA GLY A 874 -31.01 9.03 44.12
C GLY A 874 -30.08 10.11 43.57
N GLY A 875 -30.27 10.54 42.32
CA GLY A 875 -29.39 11.50 41.64
C GLY A 875 -28.05 10.90 41.23
N ARG A 876 -27.88 9.57 41.36
CA ARG A 876 -26.64 8.88 41.05
C ARG A 876 -26.61 8.52 39.58
N VAL A 877 -25.46 8.72 38.97
CA VAL A 877 -25.14 8.26 37.63
C VAL A 877 -23.91 7.37 37.71
N THR A 878 -23.88 6.29 36.94
CA THR A 878 -22.71 5.44 36.74
C THR A 878 -22.54 5.22 35.26
N VAL A 879 -21.33 5.37 34.76
CA VAL A 879 -20.96 5.05 33.38
C VAL A 879 -19.73 4.17 33.38
N MET A 880 -19.65 3.30 32.39
CA MET A 880 -18.48 2.49 32.10
C MET A 880 -17.69 3.16 30.98
N LEU A 881 -16.45 3.55 31.27
CA LEU A 881 -15.56 4.21 30.32
C LEU A 881 -14.46 3.23 29.89
N PRO A 882 -14.22 3.06 28.57
CA PRO A 882 -13.07 2.31 28.09
C PRO A 882 -11.78 3.13 28.28
N LEU A 883 -10.72 2.46 28.74
CA LEU A 883 -9.41 3.04 29.01
C LEU A 883 -8.54 3.03 27.75
N LEU A 884 -8.97 3.78 26.73
CA LEU A 884 -8.30 3.88 25.43
C LEU A 884 -7.42 5.15 25.32
N VAL A 885 -6.93 5.67 26.45
CA VAL A 885 -5.91 6.73 26.48
C VAL A 885 -4.55 6.12 26.76
N TYR A 886 -3.48 6.71 26.21
CA TYR A 886 -2.12 6.25 26.49
C TYR A 886 -1.85 6.15 27.99
N PRO A 887 -1.05 5.18 28.46
CA PRO A 887 -0.70 5.09 29.85
C PRO A 887 -0.14 6.41 30.42
N GLY A 888 -0.62 6.79 31.60
CA GLY A 888 -0.33 8.08 32.23
C GLY A 888 -1.41 8.51 33.22
N ASP A 889 -1.18 9.63 33.89
CA ASP A 889 -2.11 10.22 34.86
C ASP A 889 -3.02 11.27 34.21
N TYR A 890 -4.32 11.04 34.30
CA TYR A 890 -5.34 11.91 33.70
C TYR A 890 -6.32 12.45 34.75
N PRO A 891 -6.78 13.71 34.59
CA PRO A 891 -7.98 14.15 35.28
C PRO A 891 -9.21 13.46 34.68
N VAL A 892 -10.07 12.92 35.55
CA VAL A 892 -11.42 12.48 35.17
C VAL A 892 -12.41 13.52 35.63
N ARG A 893 -13.22 14.02 34.70
CA ARG A 893 -14.20 15.07 34.96
C ARG A 893 -15.61 14.53 34.83
N ALA A 894 -16.49 14.91 35.73
CA ALA A 894 -17.93 14.75 35.58
C ALA A 894 -18.55 16.14 35.43
N TYR A 895 -19.49 16.31 34.50
CA TYR A 895 -20.10 17.60 34.19
C TYR A 895 -21.61 17.46 33.92
N PHE A 896 -22.37 18.37 34.51
CA PHE A 896 -23.79 18.58 34.25
C PHE A 896 -23.96 19.95 33.57
N PRO A 897 -24.51 20.01 32.34
CA PRO A 897 -24.61 21.26 31.58
C PRO A 897 -25.64 22.26 32.09
N GLY A 898 -26.52 21.87 33.00
CA GLY A 898 -27.61 22.74 33.43
C GLY A 898 -28.69 22.91 32.36
N GLY A 899 -29.43 24.01 32.45
CA GLY A 899 -30.48 24.43 31.51
C GLY A 899 -31.29 25.59 32.06
N GLY A 900 -32.45 25.91 31.45
CA GLY A 900 -33.28 27.05 31.87
C GLY A 900 -33.81 27.01 33.33
N ILE A 901 -33.64 25.89 34.03
CA ILE A 901 -34.11 25.67 35.42
C ILE A 901 -32.96 25.42 36.40
N TYR A 902 -31.84 24.81 35.97
CA TYR A 902 -30.74 24.36 36.83
C TYR A 902 -29.39 24.90 36.35
N GLN A 903 -28.55 25.34 37.29
CA GLN A 903 -27.18 25.73 37.00
C GLN A 903 -26.38 24.51 36.55
N SER A 904 -25.40 24.74 35.69
CA SER A 904 -24.36 23.77 35.41
C SER A 904 -23.46 23.55 36.64
N THR A 905 -22.85 22.37 36.70
CA THR A 905 -21.90 22.01 37.77
C THR A 905 -20.92 20.94 37.27
N SER A 906 -19.75 20.84 37.90
CA SER A 906 -18.71 19.88 37.53
C SER A 906 -17.94 19.38 38.74
N ALA A 907 -17.37 18.19 38.63
CA ALA A 907 -16.41 17.62 39.58
C ALA A 907 -15.18 17.08 38.81
N GLU A 908 -14.03 16.99 39.48
CA GLU A 908 -12.80 16.40 38.93
C GLU A 908 -12.15 15.47 39.95
N THR A 909 -11.55 14.38 39.47
CA THR A 909 -10.68 13.47 40.23
C THR A 909 -9.50 13.02 39.37
N ARG A 910 -8.57 12.21 39.88
CA ARG A 910 -7.43 11.66 39.11
C ARG A 910 -7.61 10.16 38.86
N PHE A 911 -7.13 9.71 37.71
CA PHE A 911 -7.10 8.31 37.30
C PHE A 911 -5.82 8.02 36.50
N SER A 912 -5.16 6.91 36.81
CA SER A 912 -3.94 6.49 36.14
C SER A 912 -4.23 5.34 35.18
N VAL A 913 -3.87 5.48 33.91
CA VAL A 913 -3.91 4.38 32.94
C VAL A 913 -2.53 3.74 32.88
N THR A 914 -2.44 2.42 32.97
CA THR A 914 -1.17 1.68 32.89
C THR A 914 -1.08 0.89 31.58
N GLN A 915 0.13 0.47 31.21
CA GLN A 915 0.31 -0.47 30.10
C GLN A 915 -0.51 -1.74 30.31
N GLN A 916 -1.05 -2.27 29.22
CA GLN A 916 -1.72 -3.56 29.21
C GLN A 916 -0.72 -4.69 28.98
N VAL A 917 -0.80 -5.74 29.79
CA VAL A 917 0.09 -6.90 29.65
C VAL A 917 -0.28 -7.69 28.40
N THR A 918 0.72 -8.16 27.66
CA THR A 918 0.55 -8.99 26.46
C THR A 918 1.16 -10.37 26.62
N GLN A 919 0.77 -11.26 25.72
CA GLN A 919 1.29 -12.62 25.60
C GLN A 919 1.35 -13.02 24.11
N ILE A 920 2.33 -13.85 23.78
CA ILE A 920 2.49 -14.45 22.45
C ILE A 920 2.28 -15.96 22.59
N GLU A 921 1.46 -16.54 21.73
CA GLU A 921 1.27 -17.99 21.63
C GLU A 921 1.69 -18.48 20.24
N LEU A 922 2.52 -19.53 20.19
CA LEU A 922 2.88 -20.18 18.93
C LEU A 922 1.89 -21.31 18.63
N THR A 923 1.28 -21.30 17.44
CA THR A 923 0.42 -22.39 16.94
C THR A 923 1.12 -23.75 16.97
N SER A 924 2.44 -23.77 16.75
CA SER A 924 3.33 -24.90 16.99
C SER A 924 4.64 -24.40 17.57
N SER A 925 5.02 -24.88 18.76
CA SER A 925 6.30 -24.53 19.41
C SER A 925 7.51 -25.22 18.77
N SER A 926 7.27 -26.15 17.83
CA SER A 926 8.30 -26.83 17.04
C SER A 926 7.76 -27.18 15.65
N ALA A 927 8.52 -26.90 14.61
CA ALA A 927 8.22 -27.29 13.23
C ALA A 927 9.40 -28.03 12.58
N SER A 928 9.08 -28.92 11.63
CA SER A 928 10.06 -29.65 10.81
C SER A 928 9.62 -29.54 9.35
N VAL A 929 10.42 -28.88 8.52
CA VAL A 929 10.13 -28.59 7.11
C VAL A 929 11.43 -28.71 6.29
N TYR A 930 11.35 -28.75 4.96
CA TYR A 930 12.56 -28.64 4.14
C TYR A 930 12.97 -27.18 3.93
N PRO A 931 14.27 -26.86 3.72
CA PRO A 931 14.71 -25.52 3.37
C PRO A 931 13.84 -24.86 2.28
N GLY A 932 13.46 -23.60 2.50
CA GLY A 932 12.62 -22.84 1.57
C GLY A 932 11.12 -23.15 1.62
N GLN A 933 10.66 -24.15 2.39
CA GLN A 933 9.23 -24.34 2.65
C GLN A 933 8.72 -23.41 3.75
N ASP A 934 7.41 -23.14 3.74
CA ASP A 934 6.74 -22.39 4.82
C ASP A 934 6.90 -23.14 6.15
N SER A 935 7.47 -22.47 7.15
CA SER A 935 7.74 -23.02 8.48
C SER A 935 6.50 -23.51 9.24
N GLN A 936 5.29 -23.11 8.83
CA GLN A 936 4.03 -23.35 9.55
C GLN A 936 3.97 -22.72 10.96
N ILE A 937 4.99 -21.96 11.37
CA ILE A 937 5.03 -21.28 12.66
C ILE A 937 4.22 -19.98 12.53
N VAL A 938 3.12 -19.92 13.26
CA VAL A 938 2.30 -18.70 13.39
C VAL A 938 2.28 -18.26 14.84
N ALA A 939 2.72 -17.04 15.11
CA ALA A 939 2.65 -16.41 16.42
C ALA A 939 1.33 -15.63 16.56
N THR A 940 0.64 -15.77 17.68
CA THR A 940 -0.60 -15.05 17.99
C THR A 940 -0.36 -14.12 19.17
N LEU A 941 -0.44 -12.82 18.93
CA LEU A 941 -0.32 -11.78 19.94
C LEU A 941 -1.70 -11.45 20.52
N THR A 942 -1.83 -11.55 21.85
CA THR A 942 -3.03 -11.15 22.58
C THR A 942 -2.67 -10.29 23.78
N ASP A 943 -3.62 -9.49 24.26
CA ASP A 943 -3.53 -8.98 25.62
C ASP A 943 -3.85 -10.07 26.64
N ILE A 944 -3.62 -9.79 27.93
CA ILE A 944 -3.87 -10.74 29.02
C ILE A 944 -5.34 -11.14 29.18
N THR A 945 -6.27 -10.44 28.54
CA THR A 945 -7.70 -10.78 28.52
C THR A 945 -8.06 -11.73 27.37
N GLY A 946 -7.10 -12.05 26.50
CA GLY A 946 -7.29 -12.87 25.30
C GLY A 946 -7.79 -12.06 24.09
N HIS A 947 -7.76 -10.73 24.15
CA HIS A 947 -8.11 -9.89 23.00
C HIS A 947 -6.95 -9.91 22.00
N PRO A 948 -7.17 -10.32 20.73
CA PRO A 948 -6.13 -10.28 19.71
C PRO A 948 -5.68 -8.85 19.45
N LEU A 949 -4.37 -8.66 19.32
CA LEU A 949 -3.79 -7.35 18.98
C LEU A 949 -3.42 -7.33 17.50
N ASP A 950 -4.21 -6.60 16.73
CA ASP A 950 -4.07 -6.42 15.29
C ASP A 950 -3.10 -5.27 14.96
N GLU A 951 -2.54 -5.33 13.74
CA GLU A 951 -1.59 -4.33 13.23
C GLU A 951 -0.42 -4.06 14.19
N ARG A 952 0.10 -5.12 14.80
CA ARG A 952 1.29 -5.06 15.67
C ARG A 952 2.43 -5.79 14.99
N THR A 953 3.60 -5.17 15.05
CA THR A 953 4.81 -5.78 14.50
C THR A 953 5.37 -6.79 15.49
N LEU A 954 5.41 -8.05 15.10
CA LEU A 954 6.21 -9.09 15.75
C LEU A 954 7.55 -9.22 15.05
N VAL A 955 8.63 -9.35 15.82
CA VAL A 955 9.98 -9.57 15.30
C VAL A 955 10.37 -11.02 15.54
N PHE A 956 10.63 -11.73 14.46
CA PHE A 956 11.13 -13.10 14.49
C PHE A 956 12.65 -13.09 14.33
N ILE A 957 13.35 -13.80 15.21
CA ILE A 957 14.77 -14.09 15.11
C ILE A 957 14.91 -15.61 15.09
N VAL A 958 15.37 -16.14 13.97
CA VAL A 958 15.65 -17.56 13.76
C VAL A 958 17.15 -17.75 13.74
N HIS A 959 17.73 -18.39 14.75
CA HIS A 959 19.19 -18.52 14.87
C HIS A 959 19.62 -19.93 15.22
N GLY A 960 20.75 -20.35 14.66
CA GLY A 960 21.36 -21.66 14.86
C GLY A 960 22.85 -21.63 14.56
N LEU A 961 23.50 -22.80 14.62
CA LEU A 961 24.96 -22.90 14.39
C LEU A 961 25.35 -22.56 12.94
N THR A 962 24.43 -22.75 12.00
CA THR A 962 24.65 -22.65 10.54
C THR A 962 24.19 -21.32 9.96
N GLY A 963 23.55 -20.44 10.73
CA GLY A 963 23.09 -19.14 10.27
C GLY A 963 22.04 -18.50 11.16
N GLU A 964 21.63 -17.30 10.76
CA GLU A 964 20.58 -16.52 11.40
C GLU A 964 19.71 -15.84 10.33
N TYR A 965 18.41 -15.81 10.56
CA TYR A 965 17.41 -15.14 9.73
C TYR A 965 16.50 -14.30 10.62
N ARG A 966 16.15 -13.10 10.15
CA ARG A 966 15.30 -12.16 10.89
C ARG A 966 14.22 -11.63 9.97
N THR A 967 13.02 -11.47 10.50
CA THR A 967 11.93 -10.84 9.77
C THR A 967 10.94 -10.19 10.73
N ALA A 968 10.29 -9.12 10.29
CA ALA A 968 9.22 -8.46 11.02
C ALA A 968 7.90 -8.71 10.29
N VAL A 969 6.89 -9.16 11.03
CA VAL A 969 5.58 -9.51 10.46
C VAL A 969 4.49 -8.79 11.25
N ILE A 970 3.59 -8.16 10.51
CA ILE A 970 2.44 -7.43 11.07
C ILE A 970 1.32 -8.44 11.36
N THR A 971 0.78 -8.42 12.57
CA THR A 971 -0.35 -9.26 12.95
C THR A 971 -1.62 -8.95 12.16
N ASP A 972 -2.37 -9.98 11.79
CA ASP A 972 -3.70 -9.84 11.20
C ASP A 972 -4.78 -9.47 12.25
N TYR A 973 -6.04 -9.35 11.83
CA TYR A 973 -7.17 -9.03 12.73
C TYR A 973 -7.41 -10.05 13.86
N ALA A 974 -6.84 -11.26 13.75
CA ALA A 974 -6.88 -12.28 14.80
C ALA A 974 -5.59 -12.29 15.64
N GLY A 975 -4.73 -11.28 15.50
CA GLY A 975 -3.46 -11.17 16.20
C GLY A 975 -2.37 -12.11 15.67
N ARG A 976 -2.56 -12.73 14.50
CA ARG A 976 -1.68 -13.77 13.98
C ARG A 976 -0.61 -13.19 13.05
N ALA A 977 0.62 -13.63 13.21
CA ALA A 977 1.76 -13.31 12.35
C ALA A 977 2.47 -14.62 11.94
N PRO A 978 2.37 -15.05 10.67
CA PRO A 978 3.10 -16.21 10.17
C PRO A 978 4.57 -15.86 9.93
N LEU A 979 5.50 -16.73 10.38
CA LEU A 979 6.93 -16.61 10.07
C LEU A 979 7.23 -16.80 8.59
N GLY A 980 6.43 -17.64 7.90
CA GLY A 980 6.61 -17.96 6.49
C GLY A 980 7.82 -18.86 6.24
N ALA A 981 8.34 -18.82 5.01
CA ALA A 981 9.52 -19.59 4.61
C ALA A 981 10.81 -18.95 5.16
N VAL A 982 11.72 -19.79 5.64
CA VAL A 982 13.01 -19.36 6.22
C VAL A 982 14.14 -19.75 5.27
N PRO A 983 14.93 -18.80 4.74
CA PRO A 983 16.00 -19.07 3.78
C PRO A 983 17.31 -19.47 4.49
N LEU A 984 17.24 -20.44 5.39
CA LEU A 984 18.41 -21.01 6.07
C LEU A 984 18.64 -22.46 5.58
N PRO A 985 19.90 -22.95 5.56
CA PRO A 985 20.19 -24.32 5.15
C PRO A 985 19.59 -25.36 6.11
N LYS A 986 19.73 -26.65 5.79
CA LYS A 986 19.36 -27.74 6.71
C LYS A 986 20.02 -27.59 8.09
N GLY A 987 19.31 -27.92 9.15
CA GLY A 987 19.79 -27.75 10.52
C GLY A 987 18.70 -27.45 11.55
N SER A 988 19.11 -27.29 12.82
CA SER A 988 18.20 -26.94 13.93
C SER A 988 18.39 -25.49 14.34
N TYR A 989 17.29 -24.75 14.39
CA TYR A 989 17.23 -23.34 14.71
C TYR A 989 16.29 -23.09 15.89
N GLN A 990 16.65 -22.13 16.73
CA GLN A 990 15.75 -21.54 17.72
C GLN A 990 15.00 -20.39 17.06
N VAL A 991 13.70 -20.28 17.34
CA VAL A 991 12.84 -19.20 16.83
C VAL A 991 12.39 -18.38 18.03
N ASP A 992 12.93 -17.17 18.19
CA ASP A 992 12.47 -16.23 19.22
C ASP A 992 11.56 -15.18 18.57
N VAL A 993 10.40 -14.95 19.19
CA VAL A 993 9.39 -13.99 18.72
C VAL A 993 9.20 -12.91 19.76
N TYR A 994 9.51 -11.66 19.38
CA TYR A 994 9.46 -10.51 20.26
C TYR A 994 8.30 -9.59 19.87
N PHE A 995 7.62 -9.07 20.88
CA PHE A 995 6.72 -7.93 20.78
C PHE A 995 7.16 -6.87 21.79
N ASN A 996 7.47 -5.67 21.31
CA ASN A 996 7.85 -4.51 22.12
C ASN A 996 9.09 -4.74 23.02
N GLY A 997 9.66 -3.66 23.55
CA GLY A 997 10.79 -3.70 24.47
C GLY A 997 12.14 -3.96 23.78
N VAL A 998 13.05 -4.58 24.52
CA VAL A 998 14.47 -4.68 24.13
C VAL A 998 14.70 -5.94 23.30
N ILE A 999 15.12 -5.77 22.05
CA ILE A 999 15.39 -6.83 21.08
C ILE A 999 16.89 -6.88 20.69
N PRO A 1000 17.45 -8.08 20.44
CA PRO A 1000 18.84 -8.20 20.00
C PRO A 1000 19.09 -7.51 18.64
N SER A 1001 20.16 -6.71 18.52
CA SER A 1001 20.58 -6.09 17.25
C SER A 1001 21.41 -7.05 16.39
N PRO A 1002 21.26 -7.07 15.05
CA PRO A 1002 22.14 -7.83 14.17
C PRO A 1002 23.60 -7.34 14.18
N GLU A 1003 23.85 -6.07 14.51
CA GLU A 1003 25.19 -5.49 14.61
C GLU A 1003 25.86 -5.74 15.99
N GLY A 1004 25.15 -6.46 16.86
CA GLY A 1004 25.53 -6.67 18.27
C GLY A 1004 24.93 -5.61 19.20
N GLY A 1005 24.60 -6.02 20.42
CA GLY A 1005 23.91 -5.16 21.40
C GLY A 1005 22.38 -5.30 21.34
N TRP A 1006 21.67 -4.26 21.78
CA TRP A 1006 20.22 -4.28 21.93
C TRP A 1006 19.58 -3.01 21.36
N VAL A 1007 18.43 -3.16 20.70
CA VAL A 1007 17.57 -2.06 20.23
C VAL A 1007 16.30 -2.09 21.07
N THR A 1008 15.81 -0.92 21.49
CA THR A 1008 14.52 -0.80 22.17
C THR A 1008 13.46 -0.41 21.17
N LEU A 1009 12.43 -1.24 21.01
CA LEU A 1009 11.17 -0.83 20.40
C LEU A 1009 10.28 -0.30 21.52
N GLU A 1010 9.75 0.91 21.39
CA GLU A 1010 8.80 1.47 22.36
C GLU A 1010 7.36 1.38 21.84
N GLU A 1011 6.57 0.51 22.48
CA GLU A 1011 5.11 0.59 22.52
C GLU A 1011 4.69 1.05 23.92
N GLU A 1012 4.12 2.24 24.00
CA GLU A 1012 3.64 2.87 25.22
C GLU A 1012 2.35 2.25 25.79
N ARG A 1013 1.48 1.63 24.99
CA ARG A 1013 0.14 1.12 25.38
C ARG A 1013 0.20 -0.30 25.93
N TYR A 1014 1.07 -1.13 25.38
CA TYR A 1014 1.15 -2.55 25.68
C TYR A 1014 2.55 -2.90 26.22
N ALA A 1015 2.64 -3.80 27.19
CA ALA A 1015 3.92 -4.27 27.71
C ALA A 1015 4.65 -5.17 26.68
N SER A 1016 5.93 -5.44 26.90
CA SER A 1016 6.69 -6.37 26.06
C SER A 1016 6.36 -7.84 26.37
N SER A 1017 6.36 -8.67 25.33
CA SER A 1017 6.25 -10.13 25.45
C SER A 1017 7.24 -10.84 24.51
N LEU A 1018 7.72 -12.00 24.95
CA LEU A 1018 8.64 -12.87 24.22
C LEU A 1018 8.15 -14.30 24.34
N GLU A 1019 8.17 -15.04 23.23
CA GLU A 1019 7.94 -16.48 23.20
C GLU A 1019 8.99 -17.15 22.30
N SER A 1020 9.35 -18.39 22.60
CA SER A 1020 10.38 -19.14 21.86
C SER A 1020 9.85 -20.49 21.37
N GLY A 1021 10.24 -20.86 20.15
CA GLY A 1021 10.00 -22.16 19.55
C GLY A 1021 11.25 -22.72 18.88
N SER A 1022 11.09 -23.79 18.11
CA SER A 1022 12.16 -24.39 17.31
C SER A 1022 11.72 -24.66 15.87
N LEU A 1023 12.67 -24.55 14.95
CA LEU A 1023 12.51 -24.90 13.55
C LEU A 1023 13.63 -25.86 13.17
N THR A 1024 13.27 -27.02 12.62
CA THR A 1024 14.22 -27.95 12.01
C THR A 1024 14.03 -27.91 10.51
N HIS A 1025 15.09 -27.56 9.80
CA HIS A 1025 15.17 -27.81 8.37
C HIS A 1025 15.70 -29.21 8.14
N GLU A 1026 14.85 -30.09 7.61
CA GLU A 1026 15.19 -31.46 7.27
C GLU A 1026 16.03 -31.53 6.00
N ASP A 1027 16.83 -32.58 5.91
CA ASP A 1027 17.62 -32.93 4.74
C ASP A 1027 16.74 -33.60 3.66
N SER A 1028 16.84 -33.16 2.42
CA SER A 1028 16.12 -33.71 1.28
C SER A 1028 16.93 -34.84 0.65
N ALA A 1029 16.33 -36.01 0.46
CA ALA A 1029 17.03 -37.07 -0.27
C ALA A 1029 17.27 -36.66 -1.73
N PRO A 1030 18.45 -36.98 -2.31
CA PRO A 1030 18.79 -36.59 -3.66
C PRO A 1030 17.89 -37.32 -4.66
N VAL A 1031 17.64 -36.67 -5.79
CA VAL A 1031 16.84 -37.24 -6.89
C VAL A 1031 17.78 -37.76 -7.95
N ALA A 1032 17.94 -39.07 -7.99
CA ALA A 1032 18.51 -39.74 -9.15
C ALA A 1032 17.49 -39.75 -10.29
N ASN A 1033 17.83 -39.17 -11.43
CA ASN A 1033 16.90 -39.03 -12.54
C ASN A 1033 16.56 -40.41 -13.12
N LEU A 1034 15.27 -40.75 -13.18
CA LEU A 1034 14.81 -42.04 -13.73
C LEU A 1034 14.80 -42.06 -15.27
N GLY A 1035 15.19 -40.97 -15.95
CA GLY A 1035 15.46 -40.96 -17.39
C GLY A 1035 16.65 -41.87 -17.74
N PRO A 1036 16.68 -42.52 -18.92
CA PRO A 1036 17.62 -43.60 -19.17
C PRO A 1036 19.06 -43.07 -19.32
N ASP A 1037 19.90 -43.34 -18.33
CA ASP A 1037 21.35 -43.39 -18.53
C ASP A 1037 21.65 -44.58 -19.44
N ALA A 1038 22.00 -44.28 -20.69
CA ALA A 1038 22.21 -45.27 -21.72
C ALA A 1038 23.60 -45.12 -22.33
N TYR A 1039 24.37 -46.22 -22.31
CA TYR A 1039 25.70 -46.28 -22.88
C TYR A 1039 25.80 -47.41 -23.90
N THR A 1040 26.79 -47.34 -24.79
CA THR A 1040 27.04 -48.38 -25.80
C THR A 1040 28.53 -48.69 -25.86
N VAL A 1041 28.86 -49.97 -25.97
CA VAL A 1041 30.24 -50.45 -26.10
C VAL A 1041 30.26 -51.64 -27.05
N ALA A 1042 31.37 -51.84 -27.76
CA ALA A 1042 31.58 -53.08 -28.51
C ALA A 1042 31.79 -54.25 -27.53
N GLU A 1043 31.38 -55.47 -27.91
CA GLU A 1043 31.78 -56.66 -27.16
C GLU A 1043 33.32 -56.75 -27.08
N ASP A 1044 33.81 -57.40 -26.03
CA ASP A 1044 35.22 -57.51 -25.68
C ASP A 1044 35.99 -56.18 -25.50
N SER A 1045 35.27 -55.05 -25.49
CA SER A 1045 35.83 -53.72 -25.30
C SER A 1045 35.39 -53.14 -23.96
N MET A 1046 36.32 -52.47 -23.27
CA MET A 1046 36.03 -51.79 -22.02
C MET A 1046 35.37 -50.43 -22.28
N LEU A 1047 34.22 -50.18 -21.65
CA LEU A 1047 33.57 -48.88 -21.57
C LEU A 1047 34.16 -48.12 -20.39
N GLN A 1048 34.64 -46.90 -20.63
CA GLN A 1048 35.06 -45.97 -19.59
C GLN A 1048 34.26 -44.67 -19.72
N VAL A 1049 33.58 -44.29 -18.64
CA VAL A 1049 32.78 -43.05 -18.55
C VAL A 1049 33.39 -42.16 -17.47
N ASP A 1050 33.78 -40.95 -17.84
CA ASP A 1050 34.38 -39.97 -16.95
C ASP A 1050 33.32 -39.27 -16.07
N ALA A 1051 33.75 -38.68 -14.95
CA ALA A 1051 32.88 -37.93 -14.03
C ALA A 1051 32.24 -36.71 -14.70
N PRO A 1052 30.99 -36.31 -14.33
CA PRO A 1052 30.18 -36.85 -13.24
C PRO A 1052 29.47 -38.17 -13.57
N GLY A 1053 29.68 -38.74 -14.78
CA GLY A 1053 29.11 -40.01 -15.22
C GLY A 1053 27.62 -40.14 -14.93
N VAL A 1054 27.25 -41.12 -14.11
CA VAL A 1054 25.84 -41.38 -13.74
C VAL A 1054 25.21 -40.25 -12.92
N LEU A 1055 25.98 -39.37 -12.28
CA LEU A 1055 25.45 -38.25 -11.51
C LEU A 1055 25.15 -37.01 -12.36
N GLY A 1056 25.48 -37.02 -13.66
CA GLY A 1056 25.44 -35.81 -14.49
C GLY A 1056 24.04 -35.22 -14.72
N ASN A 1057 23.00 -36.01 -14.50
CA ASN A 1057 21.59 -35.64 -14.61
C ASN A 1057 20.83 -35.69 -13.27
N ASP A 1058 21.55 -35.94 -12.17
CA ASP A 1058 21.00 -36.04 -10.83
C ASP A 1058 21.05 -34.69 -10.12
N THR A 1059 20.10 -34.46 -9.21
CA THR A 1059 20.00 -33.19 -8.49
C THR A 1059 19.67 -33.42 -7.03
N ASP A 1060 20.23 -32.60 -6.17
CA ASP A 1060 19.82 -32.48 -4.78
C ASP A 1060 19.07 -31.16 -4.56
N ALA A 1061 18.02 -31.18 -3.74
CA ALA A 1061 17.20 -29.99 -3.49
C ALA A 1061 17.88 -28.98 -2.56
N ASP A 1062 18.77 -29.45 -1.68
CA ASP A 1062 19.54 -28.63 -0.74
C ASP A 1062 20.88 -28.16 -1.35
N GLY A 1063 21.22 -28.67 -2.54
CA GLY A 1063 22.43 -28.32 -3.29
C GLY A 1063 23.67 -29.08 -2.83
N ASP A 1064 23.50 -30.18 -2.10
CA ASP A 1064 24.60 -30.97 -1.59
C ASP A 1064 25.39 -31.70 -2.69
N PRO A 1065 26.72 -31.86 -2.54
CA PRO A 1065 27.52 -32.60 -3.50
C PRO A 1065 27.11 -34.08 -3.55
N LEU A 1066 26.81 -34.56 -4.75
CA LEU A 1066 26.37 -35.92 -4.96
C LEU A 1066 27.53 -36.91 -5.11
N THR A 1067 27.31 -38.13 -4.59
CA THR A 1067 28.14 -39.30 -4.83
C THR A 1067 27.31 -40.49 -5.29
N ALA A 1068 27.91 -41.40 -6.07
CA ALA A 1068 27.22 -42.58 -6.59
C ALA A 1068 27.47 -43.80 -5.70
N VAL A 1069 26.40 -44.51 -5.34
CA VAL A 1069 26.43 -45.75 -4.57
C VAL A 1069 25.84 -46.87 -5.41
N LEU A 1070 26.62 -47.93 -5.64
CA LEU A 1070 26.17 -49.07 -6.44
C LEU A 1070 25.09 -49.87 -5.71
N ALA A 1071 23.93 -50.05 -6.35
CA ALA A 1071 22.80 -50.78 -5.79
C ALA A 1071 22.67 -52.22 -6.35
N SER A 1072 22.91 -52.42 -7.65
CA SER A 1072 22.97 -53.75 -8.27
C SER A 1072 24.08 -53.82 -9.32
N ARG A 1073 24.66 -55.01 -9.50
CA ARG A 1073 25.69 -55.25 -10.52
C ARG A 1073 25.05 -55.66 -11.86
N PRO A 1074 25.76 -55.46 -12.98
CA PRO A 1074 25.37 -56.05 -14.27
C PRO A 1074 25.37 -57.58 -14.23
N ALA A 1075 24.62 -58.19 -15.13
CA ALA A 1075 24.46 -59.65 -15.23
C ALA A 1075 25.47 -60.30 -16.20
N HIS A 1076 26.01 -59.53 -17.14
CA HIS A 1076 26.84 -60.01 -18.26
C HIS A 1076 28.11 -59.18 -18.44
N GLY A 1077 28.65 -58.67 -17.33
CA GLY A 1077 29.90 -57.93 -17.31
C GLY A 1077 30.36 -57.56 -15.91
N SER A 1078 31.55 -56.98 -15.84
CA SER A 1078 32.16 -56.47 -14.60
C SER A 1078 32.09 -54.94 -14.58
N LEU A 1079 31.66 -54.37 -13.45
CA LEU A 1079 31.51 -52.93 -13.23
C LEU A 1079 32.34 -52.46 -12.04
N GLU A 1080 33.03 -51.35 -12.22
CA GLU A 1080 33.63 -50.53 -11.16
C GLU A 1080 33.04 -49.11 -11.25
N LEU A 1081 32.18 -48.76 -10.27
CA LEU A 1081 31.53 -47.45 -10.15
C LEU A 1081 32.25 -46.66 -9.05
N ASN A 1082 32.74 -45.47 -9.39
CA ASN A 1082 33.40 -44.55 -8.48
C ASN A 1082 32.40 -43.59 -7.81
N LEU A 1083 32.79 -43.02 -6.68
CA LEU A 1083 31.95 -42.09 -5.92
C LEU A 1083 31.60 -40.83 -6.70
N ASP A 1084 32.46 -40.38 -7.62
CA ASP A 1084 32.21 -39.19 -8.46
C ASP A 1084 31.28 -39.48 -9.66
N GLY A 1085 30.67 -40.67 -9.71
CA GLY A 1085 29.76 -41.11 -10.75
C GLY A 1085 30.44 -41.64 -12.01
N SER A 1086 31.77 -41.53 -12.14
CA SER A 1086 32.53 -42.20 -13.20
C SER A 1086 32.48 -43.72 -13.03
N PHE A 1087 32.54 -44.48 -14.14
CA PHE A 1087 32.59 -45.93 -14.05
C PHE A 1087 33.31 -46.58 -15.23
N THR A 1088 33.80 -47.79 -14.99
CA THR A 1088 34.29 -48.70 -16.02
C THR A 1088 33.45 -49.96 -16.06
N TYR A 1089 32.98 -50.32 -17.25
CA TYR A 1089 32.23 -51.55 -17.52
C TYR A 1089 32.96 -52.38 -18.57
N THR A 1090 33.20 -53.65 -18.28
CA THR A 1090 33.77 -54.62 -19.22
C THR A 1090 32.77 -55.75 -19.39
N PRO A 1091 32.17 -55.93 -20.57
CA PRO A 1091 31.27 -57.05 -20.83
C PRO A 1091 31.99 -58.39 -20.67
N ASP A 1092 31.26 -59.45 -20.35
CA ASP A 1092 31.78 -60.81 -20.42
C ASP A 1092 32.21 -61.13 -21.87
N SER A 1093 33.23 -61.98 -22.02
CA SER A 1093 33.76 -62.32 -23.34
C SER A 1093 32.66 -62.83 -24.27
N ASN A 1094 32.56 -62.26 -25.47
CA ASN A 1094 31.59 -62.60 -26.51
C ASN A 1094 30.12 -62.37 -26.11
N PHE A 1095 29.85 -61.54 -25.10
CA PHE A 1095 28.49 -61.11 -24.78
C PHE A 1095 28.10 -59.90 -25.64
N PHE A 1096 27.05 -60.07 -26.44
CA PHE A 1096 26.33 -58.98 -27.12
C PHE A 1096 24.87 -58.95 -26.67
N GLY A 1097 24.30 -57.75 -26.55
CA GLY A 1097 22.95 -57.55 -26.04
C GLY A 1097 22.86 -56.40 -25.02
N THR A 1098 21.76 -56.35 -24.28
CA THR A 1098 21.55 -55.33 -23.24
C THR A 1098 21.91 -55.87 -21.87
N ASP A 1099 22.76 -55.15 -21.15
CA ASP A 1099 23.04 -55.35 -19.74
C ASP A 1099 22.60 -54.11 -18.95
N SER A 1100 22.45 -54.24 -17.63
CA SER A 1100 22.00 -53.12 -16.80
C SER A 1100 22.48 -53.24 -15.37
N PHE A 1101 22.74 -52.10 -14.74
CA PHE A 1101 23.05 -52.01 -13.33
C PHE A 1101 22.25 -50.86 -12.71
N THR A 1102 22.10 -50.85 -11.38
CA THR A 1102 21.42 -49.76 -10.69
C THR A 1102 22.35 -49.08 -9.70
N TYR A 1103 22.20 -47.78 -9.56
CA TYR A 1103 22.90 -46.97 -8.57
C TYR A 1103 21.91 -46.07 -7.82
N GLN A 1104 22.35 -45.52 -6.70
CA GLN A 1104 21.67 -44.46 -5.96
C GLN A 1104 22.61 -43.25 -5.88
N ALA A 1105 22.06 -42.06 -6.05
CA ALA A 1105 22.75 -40.83 -5.68
C ALA A 1105 22.72 -40.71 -4.14
N SER A 1106 23.79 -40.18 -3.55
CA SER A 1106 23.91 -39.89 -2.12
C SER A 1106 24.52 -38.51 -1.92
N ASP A 1107 23.89 -37.70 -1.09
CA ASP A 1107 24.39 -36.43 -0.57
C ASP A 1107 25.35 -36.62 0.64
N GLY A 1108 25.53 -37.87 1.09
CA GLY A 1108 26.33 -38.24 2.27
C GLY A 1108 25.53 -38.53 3.55
N GLU A 1109 24.23 -38.18 3.60
CA GLU A 1109 23.31 -38.47 4.70
C GLU A 1109 22.16 -39.39 4.25
N LEU A 1110 21.55 -39.11 3.10
CA LEU A 1110 20.44 -39.83 2.50
C LEU A 1110 20.82 -40.46 1.15
N LEU A 1111 19.93 -41.34 0.68
CA LEU A 1111 20.07 -42.06 -0.59
C LEU A 1111 18.82 -41.84 -1.43
N SER A 1112 19.02 -41.64 -2.73
CA SER A 1112 17.95 -41.59 -3.71
C SER A 1112 17.23 -42.93 -3.84
N ILE A 1113 16.08 -42.93 -4.53
CA ILE A 1113 15.56 -44.17 -5.12
C ILE A 1113 16.56 -44.70 -6.17
N PRO A 1114 16.68 -46.03 -6.35
CA PRO A 1114 17.60 -46.60 -7.34
C PRO A 1114 17.26 -46.17 -8.78
N ALA A 1115 18.24 -45.66 -9.51
CA ALA A 1115 18.19 -45.38 -10.94
C ALA A 1115 18.85 -46.51 -11.74
N THR A 1116 18.37 -46.76 -12.97
CA THR A 1116 18.84 -47.86 -13.83
C THR A 1116 19.71 -47.33 -14.95
N VAL A 1117 20.94 -47.82 -15.01
CA VAL A 1117 21.87 -47.60 -16.13
C VAL A 1117 21.79 -48.79 -17.07
N THR A 1118 21.58 -48.51 -18.35
CA THR A 1118 21.51 -49.51 -19.41
C THR A 1118 22.76 -49.44 -20.28
N VAL A 1119 23.44 -50.58 -20.46
CA VAL A 1119 24.59 -50.70 -21.36
C VAL A 1119 24.22 -51.63 -22.51
N THR A 1120 24.28 -51.12 -23.74
CA THR A 1120 24.10 -51.92 -24.94
C THR A 1120 25.46 -52.36 -25.47
N VAL A 1121 25.71 -53.66 -25.47
CA VAL A 1121 26.93 -54.26 -26.00
C VAL A 1121 26.69 -54.67 -27.45
N SER A 1122 27.39 -54.03 -28.39
CA SER A 1122 27.25 -54.28 -29.83
C SER A 1122 28.18 -55.40 -30.28
N ASP A 1123 27.61 -56.32 -31.04
CA ASP A 1123 28.26 -57.42 -31.75
C ASP A 1123 29.39 -56.93 -32.69
N VAL A 1124 30.53 -57.63 -32.71
CA VAL A 1124 31.71 -57.37 -33.53
C VAL A 1124 32.13 -58.63 -34.28
N ALA A 1125 32.01 -58.62 -35.61
CA ALA A 1125 32.28 -59.79 -36.44
C ALA A 1125 33.74 -60.33 -36.41
N GLU A 1126 33.88 -61.66 -36.29
CA GLU A 1126 35.11 -62.46 -36.23
C GLU A 1126 35.31 -63.38 -37.48
N PRO A 1127 36.56 -63.77 -37.83
CA PRO A 1127 36.83 -64.67 -38.97
C PRO A 1127 36.53 -66.16 -38.69
N PRO A 1128 36.28 -67.00 -39.73
CA PRO A 1128 36.16 -68.45 -39.57
C PRO A 1128 37.46 -69.11 -39.10
N VAL A 1129 37.35 -70.19 -38.33
CA VAL A 1129 38.47 -70.93 -37.75
C VAL A 1129 38.69 -72.27 -38.49
N CYS A 1130 39.85 -72.42 -39.15
CA CYS A 1130 40.24 -73.61 -39.95
C CYS A 1130 41.17 -74.61 -39.22
N VAL A 1131 41.07 -74.73 -37.90
CA VAL A 1131 41.99 -75.56 -37.11
C VAL A 1131 41.49 -77.02 -37.09
N ASN A 1132 42.38 -77.98 -37.37
CA ASN A 1132 42.08 -79.43 -37.42
C ASN A 1132 41.10 -79.86 -38.53
N ALA A 1133 41.04 -79.15 -39.66
CA ALA A 1133 40.23 -79.59 -40.79
C ALA A 1133 40.68 -80.99 -41.28
N GLN A 1134 39.71 -81.90 -41.47
CA GLN A 1134 39.99 -83.31 -41.79
C GLN A 1134 39.18 -83.75 -43.02
N PRO A 1135 39.70 -84.70 -43.82
CA PRO A 1135 38.91 -85.29 -44.89
C PRO A 1135 37.83 -86.21 -44.29
N SER A 1136 36.67 -86.29 -44.94
CA SER A 1136 35.57 -87.15 -44.51
C SER A 1136 35.94 -88.64 -44.42
N THR A 1137 37.01 -89.09 -45.09
CA THR A 1137 37.56 -90.45 -45.01
C THR A 1137 39.07 -90.48 -45.30
N TYR A 1138 39.84 -91.27 -44.55
CA TYR A 1138 41.30 -91.40 -44.71
C TYR A 1138 41.79 -92.55 -45.59
N PHE A 1139 40.99 -93.61 -45.74
CA PHE A 1139 41.34 -94.82 -46.50
C PHE A 1139 40.17 -95.22 -47.39
N ILE A 1140 40.40 -95.33 -48.70
CA ILE A 1140 39.34 -95.75 -49.64
C ILE A 1140 39.77 -97.04 -50.36
N TRP A 1141 38.93 -98.08 -50.29
CA TRP A 1141 39.10 -99.35 -51.00
C TRP A 1141 38.14 -99.47 -52.18
N PRO A 1142 38.61 -99.58 -53.44
CA PRO A 1142 37.76 -100.01 -54.54
C PRO A 1142 37.69 -101.55 -54.60
N PRO A 1143 36.51 -102.18 -54.43
CA PRO A 1143 36.33 -103.59 -54.70
C PRO A 1143 36.26 -103.82 -56.22
N ASN A 1144 37.33 -104.36 -56.80
CA ASN A 1144 37.39 -104.98 -58.13
C ASN A 1144 37.42 -103.99 -59.33
N ASN A 1145 38.57 -103.90 -60.01
CA ASN A 1145 38.85 -103.25 -61.32
C ASN A 1145 37.70 -102.46 -61.97
N SER A 1146 37.39 -101.26 -61.47
CA SER A 1146 36.52 -100.31 -62.18
C SER A 1146 36.95 -98.86 -61.94
N ASP A 1147 37.01 -98.09 -63.02
CA ASP A 1147 37.27 -96.64 -63.08
C ASP A 1147 36.16 -95.83 -62.39
N LYS A 1148 36.19 -95.66 -61.07
CA LYS A 1148 35.23 -94.83 -60.32
C LYS A 1148 35.91 -93.67 -59.59
N PHE A 1149 35.27 -92.50 -59.62
CA PHE A 1149 35.60 -91.35 -58.78
C PHE A 1149 35.02 -91.53 -57.37
N ILE A 1150 35.79 -91.16 -56.34
CA ILE A 1150 35.36 -91.18 -54.94
C ILE A 1150 35.24 -89.74 -54.42
N PRO A 1151 34.10 -89.35 -53.82
CA PRO A 1151 33.95 -88.04 -53.18
C PRO A 1151 34.64 -87.99 -51.81
N VAL A 1152 35.40 -86.92 -51.57
CA VAL A 1152 36.01 -86.57 -50.28
C VAL A 1152 35.58 -85.15 -49.92
N SER A 1153 35.02 -84.95 -48.72
CA SER A 1153 34.60 -83.64 -48.23
C SER A 1153 35.51 -83.12 -47.12
N ILE A 1154 35.61 -81.80 -46.97
CA ILE A 1154 36.31 -81.15 -45.84
C ILE A 1154 35.32 -80.98 -44.67
N LEU A 1155 35.70 -81.45 -43.48
CA LEU A 1155 34.91 -81.34 -42.25
C LEU A 1155 35.70 -80.56 -41.19
N PHE A 1156 34.98 -80.01 -40.19
CA PHE A 1156 35.52 -79.26 -39.04
C PHE A 1156 36.15 -77.90 -39.39
N VAL A 1157 35.45 -77.13 -40.24
CA VAL A 1157 35.58 -75.66 -40.27
C VAL A 1157 34.40 -75.11 -39.46
N THR A 1158 34.65 -74.15 -38.58
CA THR A 1158 33.61 -73.51 -37.75
C THR A 1158 33.76 -72.01 -37.79
N ASP A 1159 32.65 -71.31 -37.76
CA ASP A 1159 32.57 -69.85 -37.70
C ASP A 1159 31.79 -69.48 -36.43
N PRO A 1160 32.33 -68.61 -35.56
CA PRO A 1160 31.64 -68.18 -34.34
C PRO A 1160 30.32 -67.44 -34.60
N ASP A 1161 30.18 -66.78 -35.76
CA ASP A 1161 29.19 -65.72 -35.94
C ASP A 1161 28.07 -66.07 -36.94
N SER A 1162 28.29 -66.92 -37.95
CA SER A 1162 27.19 -67.50 -38.78
C SER A 1162 27.63 -68.60 -39.78
N THR A 1163 26.97 -68.67 -40.95
CA THR A 1163 27.19 -69.67 -42.00
C THR A 1163 28.33 -69.25 -42.95
N PHE A 1164 29.47 -69.93 -42.88
CA PHE A 1164 30.58 -69.77 -43.81
C PHE A 1164 30.42 -70.63 -45.09
N SER A 1165 31.19 -70.31 -46.13
CA SER A 1165 31.36 -71.14 -47.33
C SER A 1165 32.75 -71.76 -47.39
N VAL A 1166 32.87 -72.97 -47.96
CA VAL A 1166 34.18 -73.60 -48.26
C VAL A 1166 34.32 -73.72 -49.77
N ALA A 1167 35.55 -73.52 -50.27
CA ALA A 1167 35.96 -73.72 -51.65
C ALA A 1167 37.25 -74.57 -51.69
N ILE A 1168 37.27 -75.64 -52.50
CA ILE A 1168 38.50 -76.38 -52.78
C ILE A 1168 39.30 -75.61 -53.83
N THR A 1169 40.57 -75.30 -53.56
CA THR A 1169 41.39 -74.44 -54.41
C THR A 1169 42.28 -75.23 -55.36
N SER A 1170 42.79 -76.40 -54.93
CA SER A 1170 43.59 -77.28 -55.80
C SER A 1170 43.72 -78.70 -55.24
N ILE A 1171 44.01 -79.67 -56.13
CA ILE A 1171 44.27 -81.07 -55.79
C ILE A 1171 45.58 -81.48 -56.44
N TYR A 1172 46.49 -82.07 -55.65
CA TYR A 1172 47.77 -82.58 -56.12
C TYR A 1172 47.95 -84.05 -55.76
N GLN A 1173 48.48 -84.82 -56.71
CA GLN A 1173 48.96 -86.19 -56.48
C GLN A 1173 50.48 -86.14 -56.24
N ASP A 1174 51.00 -86.83 -55.22
CA ASP A 1174 52.45 -86.94 -55.02
C ASP A 1174 53.07 -88.01 -55.98
N GLU A 1175 54.12 -87.62 -56.71
CA GLU A 1175 54.90 -88.30 -57.78
C GLU A 1175 55.81 -89.49 -57.27
N PRO A 1176 56.46 -90.34 -58.12
CA PRO A 1176 56.15 -91.77 -58.26
C PRO A 1176 57.31 -92.77 -58.01
N VAL A 1177 57.01 -94.07 -57.79
CA VAL A 1177 58.02 -95.15 -57.95
C VAL A 1177 58.17 -95.50 -59.44
N GLY A 1178 58.96 -94.70 -60.18
CA GLY A 1178 59.48 -95.07 -61.52
C GLY A 1178 59.20 -94.08 -62.64
N THR A 1179 60.28 -93.44 -63.11
CA THR A 1179 60.41 -92.40 -64.15
C THR A 1179 59.42 -92.42 -65.32
N GLY A 1180 58.57 -91.40 -65.38
CA GLY A 1180 57.82 -90.98 -66.57
C GLY A 1180 56.82 -89.88 -66.21
N THR A 1181 57.04 -88.66 -66.69
CA THR A 1181 56.18 -87.47 -66.50
C THR A 1181 54.72 -87.73 -66.87
N GLN A 1182 53.78 -87.60 -65.92
CA GLN A 1182 52.35 -87.41 -66.19
C GLN A 1182 51.70 -86.38 -65.27
N SER A 1183 50.83 -85.58 -65.88
CA SER A 1183 49.99 -84.49 -65.35
C SER A 1183 48.93 -85.00 -64.34
N PRO A 1184 48.33 -84.15 -63.48
CA PRO A 1184 47.39 -84.59 -62.44
C PRO A 1184 46.05 -85.08 -63.04
N ASP A 1185 45.72 -86.36 -62.88
CA ASP A 1185 44.41 -86.92 -63.23
C ASP A 1185 43.46 -86.90 -62.00
N GLY A 1186 43.07 -85.70 -61.58
CA GLY A 1186 41.96 -85.46 -60.65
C GLY A 1186 40.92 -84.53 -61.29
N ASP A 1187 39.80 -85.07 -61.77
CA ASP A 1187 38.71 -84.27 -62.34
C ASP A 1187 37.66 -83.93 -61.26
N GLY A 1188 37.47 -82.63 -61.00
CA GLY A 1188 36.33 -82.06 -60.27
C GLY A 1188 36.69 -81.25 -59.01
N VAL A 1189 36.85 -79.94 -59.17
CA VAL A 1189 36.93 -78.96 -58.06
C VAL A 1189 35.51 -78.50 -57.72
N GLY A 1190 35.00 -78.85 -56.53
CA GLY A 1190 33.70 -78.41 -55.99
C GLY A 1190 33.85 -77.47 -54.80
N THR A 1191 32.72 -76.95 -54.27
CA THR A 1191 32.74 -76.02 -53.13
C THR A 1191 33.29 -76.69 -51.87
N SER A 1192 32.76 -77.83 -51.43
CA SER A 1192 33.29 -78.55 -50.25
C SER A 1192 33.71 -80.00 -50.51
N THR A 1193 33.59 -80.48 -51.75
CA THR A 1193 33.85 -81.89 -52.13
C THR A 1193 34.78 -81.99 -53.34
N ALA A 1194 35.84 -82.80 -53.20
CA ALA A 1194 36.76 -83.18 -54.26
C ALA A 1194 36.45 -84.61 -54.74
N LEU A 1195 36.53 -84.86 -56.04
CA LEU A 1195 36.39 -86.19 -56.64
C LEU A 1195 37.77 -86.74 -57.04
N LEU A 1196 38.13 -87.92 -56.52
CA LEU A 1196 39.43 -88.54 -56.77
C LEU A 1196 39.27 -89.85 -57.57
N ARG A 1197 40.08 -90.06 -58.61
CA ARG A 1197 40.09 -91.30 -59.42
C ARG A 1197 41.18 -92.26 -58.93
N ALA A 1198 40.89 -93.56 -58.90
CA ALA A 1198 41.85 -94.59 -58.52
C ALA A 1198 42.05 -95.61 -59.65
N GLU A 1199 43.29 -95.76 -60.12
CA GLU A 1199 43.69 -96.78 -61.11
C GLU A 1199 44.74 -97.72 -60.51
N ARG A 1200 44.71 -99.01 -60.90
CA ARG A 1200 45.62 -100.01 -60.36
C ARG A 1200 47.01 -99.88 -61.00
N ASP A 1201 48.02 -99.50 -60.21
CA ASP A 1201 49.43 -99.59 -60.61
C ASP A 1201 49.90 -101.06 -60.67
N GLN A 1202 50.70 -101.40 -61.69
CA GLN A 1202 51.35 -102.71 -61.86
C GLN A 1202 52.23 -103.10 -60.66
N ASN A 1203 52.69 -102.14 -59.86
CA ASN A 1203 53.55 -102.35 -58.68
C ASN A 1203 52.80 -102.43 -57.32
N ARG A 1204 51.46 -102.35 -57.29
CA ARG A 1204 50.60 -102.50 -56.09
C ARG A 1204 50.94 -101.61 -54.86
N ASN A 1205 51.49 -100.42 -55.08
CA ASN A 1205 51.65 -99.41 -54.02
C ASN A 1205 50.54 -98.35 -54.12
N GLY A 1206 49.99 -97.88 -52.99
CA GLY A 1206 48.88 -96.93 -52.93
C GLY A 1206 49.22 -95.51 -53.41
N ARG A 1207 48.21 -94.69 -53.74
CA ARG A 1207 48.35 -93.27 -54.14
C ARG A 1207 47.93 -92.32 -53.01
N VAL A 1208 48.64 -91.22 -52.80
CA VAL A 1208 48.32 -90.17 -51.82
C VAL A 1208 47.99 -88.86 -52.54
N TYR A 1209 46.90 -88.21 -52.13
CA TYR A 1209 46.43 -86.92 -52.66
C TYR A 1209 46.46 -85.84 -51.57
N ARG A 1210 46.86 -84.63 -51.95
CA ARG A 1210 46.77 -83.40 -51.15
C ARG A 1210 45.66 -82.51 -51.70
N ILE A 1211 44.70 -82.12 -50.85
CA ILE A 1211 43.59 -81.25 -51.19
C ILE A 1211 43.76 -79.94 -50.43
N PHE A 1212 43.84 -78.82 -51.15
CA PHE A 1212 43.89 -77.48 -50.57
C PHE A 1212 42.49 -76.84 -50.61
N PHE A 1213 42.11 -76.13 -49.55
CA PHE A 1213 40.81 -75.46 -49.45
C PHE A 1213 40.91 -74.08 -48.79
N THR A 1214 39.91 -73.24 -49.00
CA THR A 1214 39.72 -71.93 -48.35
C THR A 1214 38.28 -71.82 -47.89
N ALA A 1215 38.06 -71.41 -46.64
CA ALA A 1215 36.76 -71.05 -46.10
C ALA A 1215 36.64 -69.52 -46.00
N THR A 1216 35.43 -69.01 -46.25
CA THR A 1216 35.14 -67.57 -46.31
C THR A 1216 33.84 -67.30 -45.57
N ASP A 1217 33.89 -66.35 -44.64
CA ASP A 1217 32.71 -65.79 -43.98
C ASP A 1217 31.96 -64.87 -44.95
N ASP A 1218 30.64 -65.06 -45.03
CA ASP A 1218 29.74 -64.27 -45.88
C ASP A 1218 28.84 -63.44 -44.94
N PRO A 1219 28.97 -62.09 -44.90
CA PRO A 1219 29.42 -61.19 -45.96
C PRO A 1219 30.74 -60.44 -45.69
N THR A 1220 31.42 -60.71 -44.57
CA THR A 1220 32.60 -59.91 -44.14
C THR A 1220 33.82 -60.14 -45.03
N GLY A 1221 33.89 -61.28 -45.72
CA GLY A 1221 34.99 -61.62 -46.63
C GLY A 1221 36.26 -62.06 -45.92
N LEU A 1222 36.22 -62.28 -44.60
CA LEU A 1222 37.33 -62.84 -43.84
C LEU A 1222 37.51 -64.33 -44.17
N THR A 1223 38.76 -64.79 -44.30
CA THR A 1223 39.07 -66.14 -44.82
C THR A 1223 40.05 -66.92 -43.95
N CYS A 1224 39.94 -68.24 -43.95
CA CYS A 1224 40.98 -69.15 -43.48
C CYS A 1224 41.26 -70.25 -44.54
N SER A 1225 42.51 -70.73 -44.63
CA SER A 1225 42.93 -71.74 -45.63
C SER A 1225 43.62 -72.94 -44.98
N GLY A 1226 43.54 -74.11 -45.61
CA GLY A 1226 44.15 -75.35 -45.09
C GLY A 1226 44.41 -76.42 -46.14
N MET A 1227 45.11 -77.48 -45.73
CA MET A 1227 45.45 -78.63 -46.58
C MET A 1227 45.14 -79.94 -45.84
N VAL A 1228 44.48 -80.87 -46.54
CA VAL A 1228 44.23 -82.23 -46.04
C VAL A 1228 44.86 -83.28 -46.95
N ARG A 1229 45.28 -84.40 -46.36
CA ARG A 1229 45.85 -85.55 -47.08
C ARG A 1229 44.91 -86.75 -46.98
N THR A 1230 44.69 -87.43 -48.10
CA THR A 1230 43.92 -88.68 -48.15
C THR A 1230 44.63 -89.70 -49.05
N ALA A 1231 44.50 -90.99 -48.73
CA ALA A 1231 45.24 -92.05 -49.39
C ALA A 1231 44.34 -93.21 -49.85
N VAL A 1232 44.69 -93.81 -50.98
CA VAL A 1232 43.98 -94.94 -51.60
C VAL A 1232 44.91 -96.16 -51.60
N TYR A 1233 44.55 -97.22 -50.87
CA TYR A 1233 45.44 -98.39 -50.60
C TYR A 1233 44.94 -99.72 -51.19
N ASP A 1234 45.88 -100.69 -51.28
CA ASP A 1234 45.81 -102.13 -51.68
C ASP A 1234 45.73 -103.04 -50.38
N ASN A 1235 44.84 -104.05 -50.28
CA ASN A 1235 44.38 -104.69 -49.03
C ASN A 1235 45.27 -105.88 -48.68
N GLN A 1236 46.41 -105.64 -48.02
CA GLN A 1236 47.13 -106.66 -47.27
C GLN A 1236 47.61 -106.06 -45.94
N GLY A 1237 46.97 -106.49 -44.86
CA GLY A 1237 47.07 -105.88 -43.53
C GLY A 1237 48.50 -105.67 -43.00
N GLY A 1238 48.75 -104.43 -42.59
CA GLY A 1238 49.89 -103.95 -41.80
C GLY A 1238 49.68 -102.46 -41.52
N VAL A 1239 49.73 -102.04 -40.25
CA VAL A 1239 49.37 -100.70 -39.77
C VAL A 1239 50.34 -99.64 -40.32
N ALA A 1240 49.83 -98.57 -40.93
CA ALA A 1240 50.59 -97.36 -41.25
C ALA A 1240 50.06 -96.18 -40.42
N GLU A 1241 50.98 -95.54 -39.70
CA GLU A 1241 50.81 -94.35 -38.87
C GLU A 1241 50.49 -93.13 -39.77
N VAL A 1242 49.39 -92.41 -39.50
CA VAL A 1242 49.05 -91.18 -40.21
C VAL A 1242 49.65 -90.01 -39.43
N ILE A 1243 50.69 -89.38 -39.97
CA ILE A 1243 51.27 -88.14 -39.44
C ILE A 1243 50.40 -86.97 -39.91
N ILE A 1244 49.80 -86.26 -38.95
CA ILE A 1244 49.18 -84.93 -39.16
C ILE A 1244 50.26 -83.92 -38.78
N ASP A 1245 50.72 -83.11 -39.74
CA ASP A 1245 51.61 -81.99 -39.47
C ASP A 1245 50.86 -80.70 -39.84
N ALA A 1246 50.70 -79.80 -38.87
CA ALA A 1246 50.28 -78.44 -39.11
C ALA A 1246 51.51 -77.68 -39.62
N ILE A 1247 51.40 -77.02 -40.78
CA ILE A 1247 52.44 -76.08 -41.21
C ILE A 1247 52.09 -74.74 -40.55
N ASP A 1248 52.91 -74.36 -39.57
CA ASP A 1248 53.01 -73.00 -39.05
C ASP A 1248 53.60 -72.07 -40.12
N ASP A 1249 53.17 -70.80 -40.06
CA ASP A 1249 53.34 -69.71 -41.02
C ASP A 1249 54.79 -69.17 -41.18
N TYR A 1250 55.81 -70.00 -40.96
CA TYR A 1250 57.21 -69.55 -40.86
C TYR A 1250 58.13 -69.89 -42.05
N ASP A 1251 57.61 -70.42 -43.17
CA ASP A 1251 58.47 -70.83 -44.31
C ASP A 1251 58.01 -70.31 -45.70
N ILE A 1252 57.40 -69.12 -45.74
CA ILE A 1252 57.13 -68.35 -46.99
C ILE A 1252 58.25 -67.33 -47.28
N ALA A 1253 59.48 -67.62 -46.85
CA ALA A 1253 60.63 -66.80 -47.19
C ALA A 1253 61.70 -67.70 -47.82
N HIS A 1254 61.61 -67.93 -49.14
CA HIS A 1254 62.74 -68.06 -50.10
C HIS A 1254 62.25 -68.60 -51.46
N TYR A 1255 61.48 -67.80 -52.20
CA TYR A 1255 61.53 -67.76 -53.67
C TYR A 1255 61.20 -66.31 -54.12
N ASP A 1256 62.05 -65.38 -53.69
CA ASP A 1256 62.25 -64.06 -54.33
C ASP A 1256 63.20 -64.30 -55.52
N SER A 1257 63.07 -63.78 -56.73
CA SER A 1257 62.81 -62.41 -57.16
C SER A 1257 62.79 -62.42 -58.71
N THR A 1258 62.00 -61.55 -59.36
CA THR A 1258 62.53 -60.50 -60.25
C THR A 1258 61.43 -59.66 -60.93
N ILE A 1259 61.45 -58.38 -60.57
CA ILE A 1259 61.34 -57.16 -61.42
C ILE A 1259 59.95 -56.56 -61.73
N GLN A 1260 59.87 -55.30 -61.30
CA GLN A 1260 58.90 -54.22 -61.43
C GLN A 1260 58.64 -53.71 -62.86
N ALA A 1261 57.44 -53.14 -63.05
CA ALA A 1261 57.09 -51.81 -63.64
C ALA A 1261 55.57 -51.88 -63.95
N GLU A 1262 54.68 -50.97 -63.57
CA GLU A 1262 54.70 -49.57 -63.14
C GLU A 1262 53.48 -49.33 -62.24
#